data_AF-A0ABD3R2V5-F1
#
_entry.id   AF-A0ABD3R2V5-F1
#
_cell.length_a   1.000
_cell.length_b   1.000
_cell.length_c   1.000
_cell.angle_alpha   90.00
_cell.angle_beta   90.00
_cell.angle_gamma   90.00
#
_symmetry.space_group_name_H-M   'P 1'
#
loop_
_entity.id
_entity.type
_entity.pdbx_description
1 polymer ?
#
loop_
_entity_poly.entity_id
_entity_poly.type
_entity_poly.pdbx_seq_one_letter_code
_entity_poly.pdbx_strand_id
1 'polypeptide(L)'
;MNRHGFVRLSTILIIACQAQFAEVRVSAAHLENINENVSDQVFYHKRRRPISTTAETDPGYVSFTNGKRILCKSIIAIGKTSLWNSERATTTRVDAGAMYYPAEEEFVCERHDGTDVPIDGTEEQIRQLRALLNNGTLVSAESTIEVYLNDPMQAVTGDGQGSYSSTPTNVVIPPGNIVLKDSYVRRNERLTYEGQKPVLVVRVIDKNGLAVPEDANTISDKVFGTNGDTSTMSSQFDACSFHKLEIVWRHGGSIRKQLSAPGVLEVNIGVSLGDSDSGTVRTAMVIAAQEKLGFDLPGPFHHVMFVLEGCYYQDCGWAAYGVQMHEIGHNLNLAHSGGIDKQTYSDHTCLMGNPLYSDDVAKMCYNPAKSFQLAKAGAWYSEDHAISWDSGKSGGSSWAGRIIGAAEYDVNSASFPIAIKLITGSSRDLFVGFNQRAVGPNADNQQASDQVTIIEAGNGYDYAQSYLQATLASGQTQSFPNWRGSNHALTVTVNEINTAVSPGYAYIKIAFGPQPQPSQKPIRQSQSPTRKITGPPVLSTTYMPTYLPTSSESSELQTSNTGNLNKAIKGLMFTVKAKQDVTIRAFDVYARRITKSAVTIYSHPGTYDIGKDGTGWDLVWQATIRLKNKDTTNLGGFDVTIASGMTQSFFIYVDSGMMIKTTANAGEPFEQDEAIIIYEGTAFRREFHNVVGSGQYGGAIKYDLL
;
A
#
# COMPACT_ATOMS: atom_id res chain seq x y z
N MET A 1 -6.57 -33.73 -6.60
CA MET A 1 -5.22 -33.78 -6.01
C MET A 1 -4.80 -32.37 -5.69
N ASN A 2 -4.84 -31.99 -4.42
CA ASN A 2 -4.70 -30.59 -4.01
C ASN A 2 -3.23 -30.24 -3.83
N ARG A 3 -2.78 -29.14 -4.43
CA ARG A 3 -1.56 -28.44 -4.04
C ARG A 3 -1.97 -27.07 -3.53
N HIS A 4 -2.13 -26.95 -2.21
CA HIS A 4 -2.26 -25.65 -1.57
C HIS A 4 -0.89 -24.98 -1.58
N GLY A 5 -0.78 -23.82 -2.25
CA GLY A 5 0.36 -22.94 -2.11
C GLY A 5 0.21 -22.18 -0.80
N PHE A 6 1.17 -22.32 0.10
CA PHE A 6 1.22 -21.61 1.37
C PHE A 6 1.86 -20.24 1.18
N VAL A 7 1.38 -19.25 1.95
CA VAL A 7 2.01 -17.94 2.06
C VAL A 7 2.05 -17.54 3.53
N ARG A 8 3.24 -17.17 4.00
CA ARG A 8 3.50 -16.76 5.37
C ARG A 8 3.19 -15.26 5.53
N LEU A 9 2.62 -14.85 6.67
CA LEU A 9 2.96 -13.53 7.23
C LEU A 9 4.32 -13.71 7.94
N SER A 10 5.00 -12.62 8.31
CA SER A 10 6.41 -12.69 8.75
C SER A 10 6.65 -13.70 9.88
N THR A 11 7.80 -14.40 9.82
CA THR A 11 8.07 -15.55 10.70
C THR A 11 8.30 -15.12 12.16
N ILE A 12 8.90 -13.96 12.42
CA ILE A 12 9.16 -13.44 13.77
C ILE A 12 8.81 -11.94 13.86
N LEU A 13 7.76 -11.59 14.60
CA LEU A 13 7.63 -10.28 15.26
C LEU A 13 8.31 -10.37 16.62
N ILE A 14 9.33 -9.55 16.82
CA ILE A 14 9.80 -9.22 18.16
C ILE A 14 9.05 -7.96 18.58
N ILE A 15 8.39 -7.95 19.73
CA ILE A 15 8.06 -6.68 20.39
C ILE A 15 9.39 -6.17 20.99
N ALA A 16 10.22 -5.60 20.12
CA ALA A 16 11.62 -5.28 20.39
C ALA A 16 11.74 -3.88 20.98
N CYS A 17 12.37 -3.78 22.14
CA CYS A 17 12.30 -2.58 22.96
C CYS A 17 13.57 -2.34 23.78
N GLN A 18 13.87 -1.08 24.12
CA GLN A 18 15.04 -0.71 24.92
C GLN A 18 14.84 0.61 25.71
N ALA A 19 15.59 0.76 26.82
CA ALA A 19 15.47 1.79 27.86
C ALA A 19 16.67 2.80 27.84
N GLN A 20 16.93 3.79 28.71
CA GLN A 20 16.60 4.13 30.13
C GLN A 20 16.35 5.67 30.27
N PHE A 21 15.98 6.31 31.41
CA PHE A 21 16.79 6.54 32.63
C PHE A 21 16.08 7.20 33.84
N ALA A 22 16.83 7.28 34.95
CA ALA A 22 16.53 7.61 36.34
C ALA A 22 15.79 8.92 36.69
N GLU A 23 15.21 8.96 37.90
CA GLU A 23 14.56 10.14 38.51
C GLU A 23 15.54 11.31 38.79
N VAL A 24 15.15 12.54 38.40
CA VAL A 24 15.53 13.77 39.12
C VAL A 24 14.35 14.76 39.18
N ARG A 25 13.92 15.12 40.39
CA ARG A 25 12.89 16.16 40.62
C ARG A 25 13.51 17.56 40.69
N VAL A 26 13.08 18.52 39.87
CA VAL A 26 13.16 19.97 40.20
C VAL A 26 11.93 20.73 39.65
N SER A 27 11.50 21.76 40.38
CA SER A 27 10.29 22.57 40.18
C SER A 27 10.40 23.70 39.15
N ALA A 28 9.25 24.21 38.70
CA ALA A 28 9.08 25.28 37.72
C ALA A 28 9.73 26.64 38.09
N ALA A 29 10.37 27.29 37.11
CA ALA A 29 10.42 28.75 36.94
C ALA A 29 11.01 29.20 35.57
N HIS A 30 10.54 30.38 35.12
CA HIS A 30 11.14 31.35 34.18
C HIS A 30 11.05 31.22 32.64
N LEU A 31 10.48 32.28 32.05
CA LEU A 31 10.57 32.71 30.65
C LEU A 31 11.79 33.63 30.44
N GLU A 32 12.26 33.81 29.20
CA GLU A 32 12.31 35.11 28.47
C GLU A 32 13.33 35.17 27.29
N ASN A 33 12.88 35.75 26.17
CA ASN A 33 13.61 36.67 25.26
C ASN A 33 14.95 36.29 24.55
N ILE A 34 14.96 36.26 23.19
CA ILE A 34 15.44 37.35 22.28
C ILE A 34 15.58 36.90 20.80
N ASN A 35 15.56 37.92 19.91
CA ASN A 35 15.41 37.89 18.45
C ASN A 35 16.75 38.17 17.69
N GLU A 36 16.70 38.22 16.34
CA GLU A 36 17.59 38.93 15.39
C GLU A 36 18.63 38.18 14.47
N ASN A 37 18.34 38.28 13.15
CA ASN A 37 19.17 38.76 12.02
C ASN A 37 20.35 37.97 11.37
N VAL A 38 20.06 37.43 10.16
CA VAL A 38 20.60 37.81 8.81
C VAL A 38 22.12 37.77 8.51
N SER A 39 22.53 37.03 7.45
CA SER A 39 23.32 37.52 6.27
C SER A 39 24.09 36.43 5.49
N ASP A 40 24.06 36.55 4.16
CA ASP A 40 24.80 35.82 3.11
C ASP A 40 26.34 35.67 3.30
N GLN A 41 26.96 34.62 2.70
CA GLN A 41 27.70 34.75 1.41
C GLN A 41 28.36 33.45 0.87
N VAL A 42 28.71 33.49 -0.41
CA VAL A 42 29.27 32.43 -1.28
C VAL A 42 30.77 32.67 -1.54
N PHE A 43 31.61 31.62 -1.69
CA PHE A 43 32.53 31.40 -2.85
C PHE A 43 33.55 30.24 -2.70
N TYR A 44 34.00 29.74 -3.86
CA TYR A 44 35.01 28.68 -4.10
C TYR A 44 36.47 29.12 -3.79
N HIS A 45 37.40 28.19 -3.49
CA HIS A 45 38.28 27.50 -4.48
C HIS A 45 39.67 26.98 -3.95
N LYS A 46 40.12 25.88 -4.59
CA LYS A 46 41.51 25.45 -4.92
C LYS A 46 42.38 24.56 -3.99
N ARG A 47 42.89 23.51 -4.65
CA ARG A 47 43.79 22.42 -4.24
C ARG A 47 45.22 22.87 -3.89
N ARG A 48 45.88 22.15 -2.97
CA ARG A 48 47.29 21.66 -3.12
C ARG A 48 47.49 20.28 -2.46
N ARG A 49 48.45 19.53 -3.00
CA ARG A 49 49.06 18.25 -2.54
C ARG A 49 50.53 18.32 -3.01
N PRO A 50 51.45 17.43 -2.59
CA PRO A 50 51.52 16.62 -1.36
C PRO A 50 52.91 16.73 -0.67
N ILE A 51 53.13 16.02 0.45
CA ILE A 51 54.30 15.14 0.70
C ILE A 51 54.03 14.32 1.98
N SER A 52 54.60 13.12 2.05
CA SER A 52 54.38 12.07 3.05
C SER A 52 55.33 12.20 4.25
N THR A 53 54.87 11.84 5.46
CA THR A 53 55.39 10.65 6.20
C THR A 53 54.60 10.30 7.47
N THR A 54 54.33 9.00 7.62
CA THR A 54 54.16 8.21 8.87
C THR A 54 53.04 8.51 9.89
N ALA A 55 52.12 7.53 9.95
CA ALA A 55 51.51 6.97 11.17
C ALA A 55 50.56 7.84 12.02
N GLU A 56 49.30 7.91 11.57
CA GLU A 56 48.14 8.06 12.46
C GLU A 56 47.22 6.84 12.32
N THR A 57 46.66 6.39 13.44
CA THR A 57 45.72 5.27 13.54
C THR A 57 44.30 5.72 13.21
N ASP A 58 43.76 5.20 12.12
CA ASP A 58 42.41 5.49 11.61
C ASP A 58 41.33 4.69 12.40
N PRO A 59 40.17 5.28 12.78
CA PRO A 59 39.14 4.56 13.51
C PRO A 59 38.22 3.74 12.58
N GLY A 60 37.97 2.48 12.94
CA GLY A 60 36.79 1.75 12.44
C GLY A 60 36.93 0.97 11.13
N TYR A 61 38.13 0.51 10.75
CA TYR A 61 38.26 -0.49 9.68
C TYR A 61 37.70 -1.85 10.13
N VAL A 62 36.45 -2.16 9.74
CA VAL A 62 35.92 -3.53 9.80
C VAL A 62 36.60 -4.35 8.71
N SER A 63 37.44 -5.31 9.11
CA SER A 63 38.19 -6.17 8.18
C SER A 63 37.29 -7.26 7.58
N PHE A 64 36.79 -7.01 6.36
CA PHE A 64 35.99 -7.99 5.62
C PHE A 64 36.80 -9.25 5.26
N THR A 65 36.64 -10.32 6.04
CA THR A 65 37.12 -11.65 5.71
C THR A 65 35.98 -12.45 5.06
N ASN A 66 36.12 -12.74 3.76
CA ASN A 66 35.25 -13.54 2.87
C ASN A 66 34.02 -14.25 3.50
N GLY A 67 32.98 -13.49 3.85
CA GLY A 67 31.66 -14.04 4.14
C GLY A 67 31.04 -14.64 2.86
N LYS A 68 30.36 -15.78 2.99
CA LYS A 68 29.57 -16.35 1.88
C LYS A 68 28.42 -15.41 1.56
N ARG A 69 28.31 -14.97 0.31
CA ARG A 69 27.14 -14.20 -0.14
C ARG A 69 25.90 -15.09 -0.14
N ILE A 70 24.81 -14.56 0.40
CA ILE A 70 23.48 -15.14 0.31
C ILE A 70 22.49 -14.07 -0.17
N LEU A 71 21.34 -14.54 -0.66
CA LEU A 71 20.20 -13.69 -0.97
C LEU A 71 19.17 -13.88 0.15
N CYS A 72 18.60 -12.79 0.66
CA CYS A 72 17.44 -12.90 1.55
C CYS A 72 16.24 -13.49 0.77
N LYS A 73 15.37 -14.24 1.43
CA LYS A 73 14.02 -14.53 0.90
C LYS A 73 13.29 -13.20 0.69
N SER A 74 13.31 -12.35 1.71
CA SER A 74 12.83 -10.96 1.68
C SER A 74 13.47 -10.16 2.83
N ILE A 75 13.42 -8.83 2.72
CA ILE A 75 13.75 -7.88 3.77
C ILE A 75 12.45 -7.55 4.49
N ILE A 76 12.45 -7.62 5.82
CA ILE A 76 11.33 -7.16 6.65
C ILE A 76 11.84 -5.96 7.44
N ALA A 77 11.10 -4.85 7.41
CA ALA A 77 11.25 -3.75 8.35
C ALA A 77 10.37 -4.02 9.58
N ILE A 78 10.93 -3.80 10.77
CA ILE A 78 10.29 -3.96 12.08
C ILE A 78 10.34 -2.60 12.78
N GLY A 79 9.25 -2.14 13.38
CA GLY A 79 9.21 -0.88 14.12
C GLY A 79 10.13 -0.89 15.35
N LYS A 80 10.78 0.25 15.60
CA LYS A 80 11.42 0.60 16.87
C LYS A 80 10.88 1.96 17.31
N THR A 81 9.94 1.95 18.25
CA THR A 81 9.41 3.20 18.83
C THR A 81 10.52 3.95 19.58
N SER A 82 10.84 5.17 19.16
CA SER A 82 11.86 6.00 19.82
C SER A 82 11.29 6.79 21.02
N LEU A 83 12.14 7.06 22.01
CA LEU A 83 11.76 7.82 23.21
C LEU A 83 11.79 9.33 22.95
N TRP A 84 10.75 10.03 23.40
CA TRP A 84 10.74 11.49 23.52
C TRP A 84 11.70 11.93 24.64
N ASN A 85 12.87 12.47 24.27
CA ASN A 85 13.89 12.94 25.21
C ASN A 85 13.60 14.38 25.68
N SER A 86 13.10 14.57 26.90
CA SER A 86 13.01 15.89 27.54
C SER A 86 14.32 16.42 28.13
N GLU A 87 15.35 15.59 28.28
CA GLU A 87 16.48 15.87 29.18
C GLU A 87 17.73 16.50 28.55
N ARG A 88 17.72 16.84 27.24
CA ARG A 88 18.91 17.38 26.56
C ARG A 88 18.81 18.81 26.05
N ALA A 89 17.97 19.63 26.68
CA ALA A 89 17.89 21.08 26.48
C ALA A 89 18.82 21.89 27.42
N THR A 90 19.99 21.37 27.79
CA THR A 90 20.98 22.10 28.61
C THR A 90 22.08 22.72 27.74
N THR A 91 21.86 23.98 27.37
CA THR A 91 22.92 25.00 27.16
C THR A 91 24.14 24.61 26.31
N THR A 92 23.95 24.36 25.03
CA THR A 92 24.96 24.72 24.01
C THR A 92 24.29 25.48 22.87
N ARG A 93 24.79 26.68 22.54
CA ARG A 93 24.51 27.31 21.24
C ARG A 93 25.19 26.45 20.18
N VAL A 94 24.40 25.70 19.42
CA VAL A 94 24.83 25.02 18.20
C VAL A 94 23.87 25.45 17.09
N ASP A 95 24.41 25.69 15.91
CA ASP A 95 23.70 26.40 14.83
C ASP A 95 22.44 25.67 14.35
N ALA A 96 21.47 26.47 13.89
CA ALA A 96 20.20 25.97 13.37
C ALA A 96 20.40 25.18 12.06
N GLY A 97 20.61 23.86 12.16
CA GLY A 97 20.85 23.07 10.94
C GLY A 97 21.22 21.60 11.05
N ALA A 98 20.86 20.85 12.12
CA ALA A 98 20.85 19.38 12.10
C ALA A 98 20.14 18.78 13.33
N MET A 99 18.85 18.48 13.23
CA MET A 99 18.17 17.66 14.24
C MET A 99 18.35 16.18 13.90
N TYR A 100 19.15 15.48 14.71
CA TYR A 100 19.50 14.07 14.52
C TYR A 100 18.43 13.17 15.15
N TYR A 101 17.63 12.52 14.31
CA TYR A 101 16.64 11.52 14.72
C TYR A 101 17.31 10.14 14.86
N PRO A 102 17.24 9.47 16.03
CA PRO A 102 17.71 8.10 16.16
C PRO A 102 16.84 7.13 15.34
N ALA A 103 17.47 6.07 14.85
CA ALA A 103 16.91 5.01 14.01
C ALA A 103 15.61 4.36 14.53
N GLU A 104 14.51 4.43 13.75
CA GLU A 104 13.16 3.96 14.16
C GLU A 104 12.69 2.65 13.51
N GLU A 105 13.50 2.00 12.67
CA GLU A 105 13.18 0.68 12.07
C GLU A 105 14.39 -0.25 12.10
N GLU A 106 14.22 -1.50 12.53
CA GLU A 106 15.22 -2.57 12.34
C GLU A 106 14.92 -3.35 11.07
N PHE A 107 15.94 -3.63 10.25
CA PHE A 107 15.80 -4.43 9.05
C PHE A 107 16.29 -5.85 9.31
N VAL A 108 15.53 -6.83 8.87
CA VAL A 108 15.86 -8.25 9.02
C VAL A 108 15.75 -8.98 7.69
N CYS A 109 16.63 -9.97 7.50
CA CYS A 109 16.70 -10.84 6.35
C CYS A 109 15.93 -12.12 6.68
N GLU A 110 14.74 -12.30 6.12
CA GLU A 110 14.11 -13.63 6.13
C GLU A 110 14.96 -14.56 5.28
N ARG A 111 15.24 -15.76 5.78
CA ARG A 111 15.96 -16.81 5.06
C ARG A 111 15.00 -17.86 4.51
N HIS A 112 15.44 -18.64 3.53
CA HIS A 112 14.59 -19.65 2.88
C HIS A 112 14.16 -20.82 3.78
N ASP A 113 14.83 -21.02 4.92
CA ASP A 113 14.40 -21.94 5.98
C ASP A 113 13.24 -21.34 6.83
N GLY A 114 13.10 -20.02 6.86
CA GLY A 114 12.17 -19.27 7.69
C GLY A 114 12.82 -18.49 8.83
N THR A 115 14.11 -18.69 9.07
CA THR A 115 14.79 -17.91 10.12
C THR A 115 14.98 -16.47 9.68
N ASP A 116 14.61 -15.52 10.55
CA ASP A 116 14.85 -14.10 10.32
C ASP A 116 16.13 -13.68 11.09
N VAL A 117 17.10 -13.08 10.40
CA VAL A 117 18.37 -12.62 10.99
C VAL A 117 18.55 -11.10 10.79
N PRO A 118 19.08 -10.33 11.77
CA PRO A 118 19.29 -8.89 11.62
C PRO A 118 20.19 -8.54 10.43
N ILE A 119 19.85 -7.45 9.74
CA ILE A 119 20.66 -6.85 8.68
C ILE A 119 21.47 -5.71 9.27
N ASP A 120 22.77 -5.94 9.42
CA ASP A 120 23.74 -4.94 9.82
C ASP A 120 24.32 -4.22 8.61
N GLY A 121 24.66 -2.95 8.80
CA GLY A 121 25.31 -2.14 7.79
C GLY A 121 25.86 -0.87 8.42
N THR A 122 26.50 -0.02 7.62
CA THR A 122 26.83 1.34 8.09
C THR A 122 25.54 2.13 8.35
N GLU A 123 25.61 3.14 9.21
CA GLU A 123 24.49 4.07 9.47
C GLU A 123 23.90 4.63 8.15
N GLU A 124 24.78 4.91 7.17
CA GLU A 124 24.41 5.32 5.83
C GLU A 124 23.59 4.26 5.07
N GLN A 125 24.00 2.99 5.11
CA GLN A 125 23.29 1.90 4.44
C GLN A 125 21.92 1.64 5.09
N ILE A 126 21.84 1.64 6.42
CA ILE A 126 20.56 1.48 7.12
C ILE A 126 19.63 2.68 6.84
N ARG A 127 20.17 3.91 6.78
CA ARG A 127 19.43 5.10 6.33
C ARG A 127 18.95 4.98 4.89
N GLN A 128 19.73 4.36 4.00
CA GLN A 128 19.31 4.06 2.63
C GLN A 128 18.19 3.01 2.58
N LEU A 129 18.23 1.94 3.39
CA LEU A 129 17.10 1.00 3.51
C LEU A 129 15.82 1.71 3.95
N ARG A 130 15.88 2.63 4.93
CA ARG A 130 14.74 3.47 5.34
C ARG A 130 14.23 4.36 4.21
N ALA A 131 15.13 5.02 3.49
CA ALA A 131 14.75 5.87 2.37
C ALA A 131 14.03 5.07 1.26
N LEU A 132 14.50 3.85 0.97
CA LEU A 132 13.87 2.93 0.03
C LEU A 132 12.53 2.38 0.57
N LEU A 133 12.43 2.10 1.88
CA LEU A 133 11.18 1.67 2.53
C LEU A 133 10.12 2.77 2.44
N ASN A 134 10.47 3.99 2.87
CA ASN A 134 9.52 5.10 2.99
C ASN A 134 9.08 5.68 1.63
N ASN A 135 9.89 5.47 0.58
CA ASN A 135 9.52 5.83 -0.80
C ASN A 135 8.88 4.68 -1.60
N GLY A 136 8.72 3.49 -1.01
CA GLY A 136 8.09 2.32 -1.63
C GLY A 136 8.96 1.53 -2.61
N THR A 137 10.24 1.89 -2.79
CA THR A 137 11.18 1.10 -3.60
C THR A 137 11.56 -0.22 -2.93
N LEU A 138 11.59 -0.23 -1.58
CA LEU A 138 11.68 -1.43 -0.75
C LEU A 138 10.31 -1.69 -0.14
N VAL A 139 9.72 -2.82 -0.48
CA VAL A 139 8.47 -3.31 0.11
C VAL A 139 8.80 -4.35 1.17
N SER A 140 8.35 -4.11 2.41
CA SER A 140 8.57 -5.02 3.54
C SER A 140 7.96 -6.40 3.26
N ALA A 141 8.69 -7.48 3.59
CA ALA A 141 8.38 -8.87 3.28
C ALA A 141 8.30 -9.25 1.78
N GLU A 142 8.66 -8.36 0.84
CA GLU A 142 8.67 -8.65 -0.61
C GLU A 142 10.02 -8.37 -1.28
N SER A 143 10.62 -7.20 -1.03
CA SER A 143 11.91 -6.82 -1.60
C SER A 143 13.04 -7.68 -1.03
N THR A 144 14.07 -7.95 -1.83
CA THR A 144 15.24 -8.76 -1.41
C THR A 144 16.56 -8.06 -1.72
N ILE A 145 17.59 -8.40 -0.95
CA ILE A 145 18.96 -7.88 -1.03
C ILE A 145 19.97 -9.03 -0.89
N GLU A 146 21.11 -8.86 -1.54
CA GLU A 146 22.28 -9.74 -1.41
C GLU A 146 23.12 -9.30 -0.20
N VAL A 147 23.41 -10.21 0.73
CA VAL A 147 24.10 -9.95 2.00
C VAL A 147 25.23 -10.94 2.24
N TYR A 148 26.18 -10.58 3.10
CA TYR A 148 27.20 -11.50 3.60
C TYR A 148 26.74 -12.19 4.87
N LEU A 149 26.93 -13.50 4.96
CA LEU A 149 26.87 -14.19 6.24
C LEU A 149 28.02 -13.74 7.14
N ASN A 150 27.69 -13.30 8.36
CA ASN A 150 28.66 -13.10 9.42
C ASN A 150 28.74 -14.40 10.25
N ASP A 151 29.72 -15.24 9.93
CA ASP A 151 29.98 -16.50 10.64
C ASP A 151 31.22 -16.28 11.54
N PRO A 152 31.12 -16.43 12.87
CA PRO A 152 32.27 -16.27 13.76
C PRO A 152 33.26 -17.42 13.55
N MET A 153 34.23 -17.22 12.66
CA MET A 153 35.32 -18.19 12.47
C MET A 153 36.11 -18.40 13.76
N GLN A 154 35.91 -19.56 14.39
CA GLN A 154 36.90 -20.09 15.31
C GLN A 154 38.16 -20.47 14.53
N ALA A 155 39.28 -19.81 14.86
CA ALA A 155 40.60 -20.32 14.51
C ALA A 155 40.94 -21.49 15.45
N VAL A 156 40.76 -22.73 15.00
CA VAL A 156 41.30 -23.92 15.67
C VAL A 156 42.22 -24.66 14.72
N THR A 157 43.52 -24.51 14.97
CA THR A 157 44.54 -25.43 14.46
C THR A 157 44.51 -26.72 15.29
N GLY A 158 44.32 -27.87 14.63
CA GLY A 158 44.68 -29.18 15.19
C GLY A 158 43.67 -29.80 16.16
N ASP A 159 43.04 -30.86 15.65
CA ASP A 159 42.78 -32.12 16.37
C ASP A 159 41.76 -32.11 17.54
N GLY A 160 40.48 -32.32 17.20
CA GLY A 160 39.46 -32.73 18.18
C GLY A 160 38.04 -32.77 17.59
N GLN A 161 37.31 -33.88 17.77
CA GLN A 161 35.94 -34.03 17.27
C GLN A 161 34.96 -33.04 17.93
N GLY A 162 34.25 -32.25 17.12
CA GLY A 162 33.11 -31.44 17.56
C GLY A 162 32.13 -31.22 16.41
N SER A 163 30.86 -31.60 16.59
CA SER A 163 29.79 -31.29 15.64
C SER A 163 29.24 -29.90 15.96
N TYR A 164 29.57 -28.91 15.13
CA TYR A 164 29.10 -27.53 15.29
C TYR A 164 28.04 -27.20 14.22
N SER A 165 26.91 -26.69 14.69
CA SER A 165 25.86 -26.10 13.85
C SER A 165 25.77 -24.60 14.16
N SER A 166 26.71 -23.80 13.64
CA SER A 166 26.63 -22.34 13.72
C SER A 166 25.58 -21.82 12.75
N THR A 167 24.36 -21.57 13.23
CA THR A 167 23.45 -20.65 12.55
C THR A 167 23.99 -19.23 12.70
N PRO A 168 24.26 -18.50 11.61
CA PRO A 168 24.83 -17.15 11.70
C PRO A 168 23.85 -16.20 12.39
N THR A 169 24.37 -15.39 13.31
CA THR A 169 23.60 -14.51 14.21
C THR A 169 23.05 -13.26 13.54
N ASN A 170 23.68 -12.82 12.44
CA ASN A 170 23.41 -11.59 11.70
C ASN A 170 23.95 -11.70 10.26
N VAL A 171 23.51 -10.78 9.40
CA VAL A 171 24.00 -10.64 8.02
C VAL A 171 24.40 -9.20 7.73
N VAL A 172 25.39 -8.99 6.89
CA VAL A 172 25.97 -7.66 6.64
C VAL A 172 25.72 -7.20 5.21
N ILE A 173 25.26 -5.96 5.04
CA ILE A 173 25.07 -5.32 3.73
C ILE A 173 26.44 -5.17 3.02
N PRO A 174 26.59 -5.58 1.74
CA PRO A 174 27.84 -5.44 1.03
C PRO A 174 28.27 -3.97 0.88
N PRO A 175 29.58 -3.67 0.93
CA PRO A 175 30.05 -2.30 0.81
C PRO A 175 29.73 -1.74 -0.58
N GLY A 176 29.17 -0.53 -0.60
CA GLY A 176 28.66 0.15 -1.80
C GLY A 176 27.18 0.51 -1.67
N ASN A 177 26.60 0.97 -2.79
CA ASN A 177 25.18 1.31 -2.86
C ASN A 177 24.31 0.07 -2.68
N ILE A 178 23.17 0.24 -2.02
CA ILE A 178 22.17 -0.81 -1.89
C ILE A 178 21.54 -1.11 -3.24
N VAL A 179 21.57 -2.39 -3.63
CA VAL A 179 20.93 -2.91 -4.84
C VAL A 179 19.93 -3.97 -4.42
N LEU A 180 18.65 -3.59 -4.40
CA LEU A 180 17.56 -4.56 -4.33
C LEU A 180 17.62 -5.46 -5.56
N LYS A 181 17.34 -6.75 -5.38
CA LYS A 181 17.28 -7.73 -6.47
C LYS A 181 15.83 -8.06 -6.77
N ASP A 182 15.53 -8.34 -8.04
CA ASP A 182 14.29 -9.02 -8.39
C ASP A 182 14.23 -10.37 -7.65
N SER A 183 13.15 -10.60 -6.89
CA SER A 183 12.94 -11.84 -6.15
C SER A 183 12.78 -13.02 -7.11
N TYR A 184 13.87 -13.78 -7.30
CA TYR A 184 13.88 -15.01 -8.10
C TYR A 184 12.96 -16.10 -7.51
N VAL A 185 12.47 -15.89 -6.29
CA VAL A 185 11.59 -16.80 -5.55
C VAL A 185 10.19 -16.19 -5.44
N ARG A 186 9.32 -16.65 -6.35
CA ARG A 186 7.84 -16.70 -6.25
C ARG A 186 7.05 -15.37 -6.36
N ARG A 187 6.59 -15.12 -7.60
CA ARG A 187 5.27 -14.49 -7.91
C ARG A 187 4.04 -15.29 -7.42
N ASN A 188 4.22 -16.21 -6.47
CA ASN A 188 3.23 -17.20 -6.04
C ASN A 188 3.02 -17.20 -4.52
N GLU A 189 3.71 -16.33 -3.77
CA GLU A 189 3.47 -16.10 -2.34
C GLU A 189 2.68 -14.80 -2.15
N ARG A 190 1.39 -14.84 -2.52
CA ARG A 190 0.43 -13.74 -2.36
C ARG A 190 0.11 -13.52 -0.88
N LEU A 191 0.52 -12.38 -0.31
CA LEU A 191 0.08 -11.94 1.04
C LEU A 191 -1.42 -12.22 1.22
N THR A 192 -1.76 -12.99 2.25
CA THR A 192 -3.14 -13.41 2.50
C THR A 192 -3.77 -12.50 3.54
N TYR A 193 -4.27 -11.36 3.08
CA TYR A 193 -4.95 -10.33 3.86
C TYR A 193 -6.27 -10.78 4.53
N GLU A 194 -6.73 -12.00 4.25
CA GLU A 194 -7.97 -12.60 4.74
C GLU A 194 -7.80 -14.08 5.13
N GLY A 195 -8.76 -14.62 5.87
CA GLY A 195 -8.82 -15.98 6.42
C GLY A 195 -8.15 -16.10 7.80
N GLN A 196 -8.38 -17.24 8.46
CA GLN A 196 -7.79 -17.55 9.77
C GLN A 196 -6.26 -17.59 9.73
N LYS A 197 -5.62 -16.84 10.63
CA LYS A 197 -4.16 -16.83 10.86
C LYS A 197 -3.83 -17.44 12.21
N PRO A 198 -3.48 -18.73 12.26
CA PRO A 198 -2.77 -19.34 13.38
C PRO A 198 -1.54 -18.51 13.79
N VAL A 199 -1.53 -17.94 14.99
CA VAL A 199 -0.40 -17.20 15.56
C VAL A 199 0.10 -17.89 16.83
N LEU A 200 1.41 -17.91 17.01
CA LEU A 200 2.07 -18.32 18.24
C LEU A 200 2.58 -17.09 18.99
N VAL A 201 2.36 -17.03 20.30
CA VAL A 201 3.01 -16.07 21.17
C VAL A 201 4.07 -16.81 22.00
N VAL A 202 5.26 -16.24 22.12
CA VAL A 202 6.39 -16.83 22.85
C VAL A 202 6.77 -15.89 23.99
N ARG A 203 6.44 -16.29 25.22
CA ARG A 203 6.87 -15.59 26.45
C ARG A 203 8.31 -16.01 26.75
N VAL A 204 9.22 -15.05 26.73
CA VAL A 204 10.66 -15.30 26.91
C VAL A 204 11.07 -15.02 28.35
N ILE A 205 11.84 -15.93 28.93
CA ILE A 205 12.42 -15.84 30.27
C ILE A 205 13.94 -15.87 30.12
N ASP A 206 14.63 -14.85 30.62
CA ASP A 206 16.08 -14.72 30.50
C ASP A 206 16.86 -15.61 31.50
N LYS A 207 18.19 -15.68 31.35
CA LYS A 207 19.04 -16.52 32.21
C LYS A 207 19.00 -16.13 33.70
N ASN A 208 18.59 -14.91 34.01
CA ASN A 208 18.46 -14.35 35.36
C ASN A 208 17.03 -14.51 35.91
N GLY A 209 16.08 -15.02 35.10
CA GLY A 209 14.66 -15.13 35.42
C GLY A 209 13.83 -13.89 35.07
N LEU A 210 14.39 -12.93 34.34
CA LEU A 210 13.68 -11.73 33.89
C LEU A 210 12.70 -12.08 32.76
N ALA A 211 11.43 -11.76 32.96
CA ALA A 211 10.32 -12.03 32.05
C ALA A 211 9.15 -11.10 32.41
N VAL A 212 8.20 -10.89 31.48
CA VAL A 212 7.00 -10.08 31.77
C VAL A 212 6.28 -10.63 33.00
N PRO A 213 5.75 -9.78 33.90
CA PRO A 213 5.16 -10.22 35.16
C PRO A 213 3.90 -11.08 34.94
N GLU A 214 3.23 -10.93 33.80
CA GLU A 214 2.06 -11.71 33.43
C GLU A 214 2.38 -13.17 33.06
N ASP A 215 1.48 -14.07 33.43
CA ASP A 215 1.57 -15.49 33.08
C ASP A 215 1.07 -15.78 31.66
N ALA A 216 1.30 -17.02 31.20
CA ALA A 216 0.93 -17.44 29.85
C ALA A 216 -0.59 -17.36 29.57
N ASN A 217 -1.47 -17.50 30.56
CA ASN A 217 -2.92 -17.38 30.39
C ASN A 217 -3.33 -15.91 30.23
N THR A 218 -2.73 -15.00 30.98
CA THR A 218 -2.96 -13.55 30.82
C THR A 218 -2.48 -13.08 29.44
N ILE A 219 -1.30 -13.51 28.98
CA ILE A 219 -0.81 -13.22 27.62
C ILE A 219 -1.73 -13.82 26.55
N SER A 220 -2.24 -15.03 26.77
CA SER A 220 -3.21 -15.68 25.87
C SER A 220 -4.50 -14.86 25.76
N ASP A 221 -4.98 -14.32 26.87
CA ASP A 221 -6.20 -13.51 26.92
C ASP A 221 -5.98 -12.15 26.23
N LYS A 222 -4.88 -11.45 26.52
CA LYS A 222 -4.58 -10.14 25.91
C LYS A 222 -4.38 -10.18 24.39
N VAL A 223 -3.87 -11.28 23.84
CA VAL A 223 -3.69 -11.42 22.39
C VAL A 223 -4.94 -11.98 21.69
N PHE A 224 -5.67 -12.92 22.32
CA PHE A 224 -6.72 -13.73 21.65
C PHE A 224 -8.10 -13.78 22.35
N GLY A 225 -8.29 -13.15 23.51
CA GLY A 225 -9.55 -13.14 24.27
C GLY A 225 -9.94 -14.50 24.86
N THR A 226 -8.96 -15.35 25.23
CA THR A 226 -9.22 -16.75 25.62
C THR A 226 -9.90 -16.94 26.97
N ASN A 227 -9.84 -15.97 27.88
CA ASN A 227 -10.49 -15.98 29.20
C ASN A 227 -11.57 -14.90 29.35
N GLY A 228 -11.83 -14.11 28.30
CA GLY A 228 -12.98 -13.22 28.21
C GLY A 228 -12.65 -11.77 27.86
N ASP A 229 -11.39 -11.43 27.59
CA ASP A 229 -11.04 -10.11 27.09
C ASP A 229 -11.71 -9.85 25.72
N THR A 230 -12.22 -8.63 25.54
CA THR A 230 -12.93 -8.16 24.34
C THR A 230 -12.17 -7.08 23.59
N SER A 231 -11.14 -6.49 24.20
CA SER A 231 -10.27 -5.46 23.62
C SER A 231 -8.89 -6.07 23.35
N THR A 232 -8.78 -6.85 22.27
CA THR A 232 -7.56 -7.62 21.95
C THR A 232 -7.15 -7.39 20.50
N MET A 233 -5.91 -7.72 20.18
CA MET A 233 -5.41 -7.68 18.79
C MET A 233 -6.27 -8.58 17.88
N SER A 234 -6.68 -9.75 18.37
CA SER A 234 -7.61 -10.65 17.67
C SER A 234 -8.97 -9.99 17.39
N SER A 235 -9.63 -9.44 18.41
CA SER A 235 -10.98 -8.89 18.25
C SER A 235 -10.99 -7.61 17.42
N GLN A 236 -9.93 -6.79 17.49
CA GLN A 236 -9.84 -5.56 16.71
C GLN A 236 -9.48 -5.83 15.23
N PHE A 237 -8.66 -6.84 14.90
CA PHE A 237 -8.50 -7.28 13.49
C PHE A 237 -9.80 -7.86 12.91
N ASP A 238 -10.51 -8.69 13.69
CA ASP A 238 -11.80 -9.26 13.30
C ASP A 238 -12.84 -8.16 13.02
N ALA A 239 -12.92 -7.15 13.90
CA ALA A 239 -13.85 -6.04 13.75
C ALA A 239 -13.47 -5.06 12.63
N CYS A 240 -12.20 -4.67 12.47
CA CYS A 240 -11.78 -3.80 11.36
C CYS A 240 -11.87 -4.47 9.97
N SER A 241 -11.76 -5.80 9.92
CA SER A 241 -11.86 -6.57 8.67
C SER A 241 -13.26 -7.09 8.37
N PHE A 242 -14.23 -6.93 9.29
CA PHE A 242 -15.58 -7.47 9.23
C PHE A 242 -15.61 -8.99 9.02
N HIS A 243 -14.98 -9.71 9.96
CA HIS A 243 -14.82 -11.17 9.97
C HIS A 243 -14.07 -11.76 8.78
N LYS A 244 -13.28 -10.95 8.07
CA LYS A 244 -12.47 -11.43 6.95
C LYS A 244 -11.04 -11.78 7.34
N LEU A 245 -10.49 -11.21 8.40
CA LEU A 245 -9.18 -11.56 8.95
C LEU A 245 -9.32 -11.93 10.44
N GLU A 246 -9.26 -13.23 10.73
CA GLU A 246 -9.31 -13.77 12.09
C GLU A 246 -7.89 -14.14 12.55
N ILE A 247 -7.34 -13.45 13.55
CA ILE A 247 -6.10 -13.90 14.20
C ILE A 247 -6.46 -14.94 15.28
N VAL A 248 -5.92 -16.16 15.19
CA VAL A 248 -6.35 -17.28 16.06
C VAL A 248 -5.17 -18.00 16.68
N TRP A 249 -5.32 -18.46 17.93
CA TRP A 249 -4.33 -19.34 18.56
C TRP A 249 -4.39 -20.79 18.04
N ARG A 250 -5.49 -21.17 17.38
CA ARG A 250 -5.75 -22.55 16.96
C ARG A 250 -4.92 -22.92 15.73
N HIS A 251 -4.06 -23.92 15.88
CA HIS A 251 -3.19 -24.44 14.83
C HIS A 251 -3.48 -25.92 14.51
N GLY A 252 -3.08 -26.39 13.32
CA GLY A 252 -3.19 -27.80 12.93
C GLY A 252 -2.15 -28.75 13.58
N GLY A 253 -1.10 -28.21 14.22
CA GLY A 253 -0.01 -29.00 14.81
C GLY A 253 -0.35 -29.70 16.14
N SER A 254 0.35 -30.79 16.44
CA SER A 254 0.18 -31.58 17.68
C SER A 254 1.06 -31.07 18.85
N ILE A 255 1.11 -29.75 19.06
CA ILE A 255 1.97 -29.08 20.06
C ILE A 255 1.26 -28.63 21.34
N ARG A 256 0.00 -29.02 21.54
CA ARG A 256 -0.80 -28.60 22.71
C ARG A 256 -0.21 -29.02 24.08
N LYS A 257 0.77 -29.93 24.11
CA LYS A 257 1.47 -30.34 25.35
C LYS A 257 2.70 -29.49 25.65
N GLN A 258 3.20 -28.73 24.68
CA GLN A 258 4.38 -27.89 24.76
C GLN A 258 4.02 -26.44 25.12
N LEU A 259 2.84 -26.00 24.71
CA LEU A 259 2.26 -24.69 25.05
C LEU A 259 1.95 -24.60 26.56
N SER A 260 2.23 -23.45 27.15
CA SER A 260 1.91 -23.13 28.55
C SER A 260 0.47 -22.66 28.72
N ALA A 261 -0.10 -22.04 27.68
CA ALA A 261 -1.51 -21.63 27.60
C ALA A 261 -1.98 -21.65 26.12
N PRO A 262 -3.27 -21.45 25.80
CA PRO A 262 -3.74 -21.46 24.42
C PRO A 262 -3.01 -20.45 23.52
N GLY A 263 -2.22 -20.94 22.56
CA GLY A 263 -1.39 -20.11 21.69
C GLY A 263 -0.13 -19.53 22.31
N VAL A 264 0.20 -19.83 23.57
CA VAL A 264 1.37 -19.26 24.27
C VAL A 264 2.38 -20.34 24.63
N LEU A 265 3.64 -20.14 24.23
CA LEU A 265 4.79 -20.98 24.55
C LEU A 265 5.76 -20.22 25.46
N GLU A 266 6.08 -20.77 26.63
CA GLU A 266 7.18 -20.21 27.43
C GLU A 266 8.53 -20.82 27.06
N VAL A 267 9.58 -20.00 26.93
CA VAL A 267 10.94 -20.44 26.66
C VAL A 267 11.92 -19.79 27.63
N ASN A 268 12.91 -20.55 28.10
CA ASN A 268 14.04 -20.01 28.84
C ASN A 268 15.23 -19.84 27.88
N ILE A 269 15.90 -18.69 27.90
CA ILE A 269 17.09 -18.43 27.09
C ILE A 269 18.36 -18.38 27.96
N GLY A 270 19.48 -18.87 27.43
CA GLY A 270 20.77 -18.88 28.13
C GLY A 270 21.48 -17.52 28.22
N VAL A 271 20.84 -16.43 27.81
CA VAL A 271 21.40 -15.07 27.71
C VAL A 271 20.61 -14.08 28.56
N SER A 272 21.21 -12.93 28.88
CA SER A 272 20.55 -11.84 29.63
C SER A 272 19.81 -10.92 28.67
N LEU A 273 18.61 -10.45 29.02
CA LEU A 273 17.97 -9.39 28.23
C LEU A 273 18.63 -8.02 28.42
N GLY A 274 19.23 -7.77 29.59
CA GLY A 274 19.89 -6.50 29.91
C GLY A 274 21.33 -6.37 29.42
N ASP A 275 22.05 -7.48 29.27
CA ASP A 275 23.50 -7.50 29.00
C ASP A 275 23.90 -8.04 27.61
N SER A 276 22.93 -8.38 26.76
CA SER A 276 23.17 -8.98 25.43
C SER A 276 22.61 -8.09 24.31
N ASP A 277 23.20 -8.15 23.12
CA ASP A 277 22.67 -7.45 21.94
C ASP A 277 21.38 -8.10 21.40
N SER A 278 20.60 -7.33 20.63
CA SER A 278 19.30 -7.78 20.09
C SER A 278 19.41 -8.99 19.16
N GLY A 279 20.50 -9.12 18.40
CA GLY A 279 20.73 -10.27 17.51
C GLY A 279 21.00 -11.56 18.28
N THR A 280 21.80 -11.48 19.34
CA THR A 280 22.05 -12.58 20.28
C THR A 280 20.77 -13.00 21.01
N VAL A 281 20.00 -12.05 21.55
CA VAL A 281 18.71 -12.34 22.21
C VAL A 281 17.73 -13.01 21.24
N ARG A 282 17.58 -12.45 20.03
CA ARG A 282 16.71 -13.01 18.99
C ARG A 282 17.08 -14.43 18.62
N THR A 283 18.37 -14.68 18.38
CA THR A 283 18.87 -16.00 18.02
C THR A 283 18.58 -17.01 19.14
N ALA A 284 18.82 -16.62 20.40
CA ALA A 284 18.58 -17.48 21.56
C ALA A 284 17.10 -17.85 21.75
N MET A 285 16.17 -16.89 21.64
CA MET A 285 14.74 -17.15 21.82
C MET A 285 14.14 -18.00 20.68
N VAL A 286 14.61 -17.81 19.44
CA VAL A 286 14.20 -18.62 18.28
C VAL A 286 14.67 -20.07 18.45
N ILE A 287 15.94 -20.29 18.81
CA ILE A 287 16.48 -21.63 19.07
C ILE A 287 15.70 -22.30 20.21
N ALA A 288 15.50 -21.63 21.34
CA ALA A 288 14.77 -22.18 22.48
C ALA A 288 13.31 -22.56 22.15
N ALA A 289 12.64 -21.76 21.30
CA ALA A 289 11.30 -22.09 20.81
C ALA A 289 11.31 -23.30 19.87
N GLN A 290 12.26 -23.37 18.93
CA GLN A 290 12.40 -24.50 17.99
C GLN A 290 12.71 -25.81 18.70
N GLU A 291 13.65 -25.79 19.66
CA GLU A 291 13.99 -26.95 20.50
C GLU A 291 12.79 -27.44 21.31
N LYS A 292 12.03 -26.53 21.93
CA LYS A 292 10.84 -26.88 22.72
C LYS A 292 9.69 -27.42 21.85
N LEU A 293 9.54 -26.93 20.62
CA LEU A 293 8.49 -27.38 19.68
C LEU A 293 8.87 -28.65 18.91
N GLY A 294 10.16 -28.90 18.70
CA GLY A 294 10.68 -30.01 17.91
C GLY A 294 10.62 -29.78 16.39
N PHE A 295 10.53 -28.53 15.93
CA PHE A 295 10.56 -28.14 14.52
C PHE A 295 10.99 -26.68 14.34
N ASP A 296 11.38 -26.33 13.11
CA ASP A 296 11.78 -24.97 12.75
C ASP A 296 10.59 -24.01 12.60
N LEU A 297 10.73 -22.78 13.10
CA LEU A 297 9.69 -21.76 13.01
C LEU A 297 9.52 -21.26 11.55
N PRO A 298 8.31 -20.84 11.14
CA PRO A 298 7.08 -20.71 11.94
C PRO A 298 6.29 -22.03 12.05
N GLY A 299 6.77 -23.14 11.49
CA GLY A 299 6.07 -24.43 11.52
C GLY A 299 4.60 -24.34 11.02
N PRO A 300 3.59 -24.68 11.86
CA PRO A 300 2.17 -24.62 11.50
C PRO A 300 1.54 -23.21 11.64
N PHE A 301 2.31 -22.21 12.04
CA PHE A 301 1.84 -20.84 12.29
C PHE A 301 2.03 -19.94 11.06
N HIS A 302 1.20 -18.91 10.96
CA HIS A 302 1.34 -17.81 10.00
C HIS A 302 2.15 -16.65 10.56
N HIS A 303 2.31 -16.57 11.88
CA HIS A 303 3.10 -15.54 12.56
C HIS A 303 3.56 -16.05 13.93
N VAL A 304 4.71 -15.55 14.41
CA VAL A 304 5.21 -15.80 15.77
C VAL A 304 5.57 -14.47 16.41
N MET A 305 4.95 -14.17 17.55
CA MET A 305 5.18 -12.97 18.35
C MET A 305 6.04 -13.32 19.56
N PHE A 306 7.13 -12.60 19.80
CA PHE A 306 7.95 -12.78 21.01
C PHE A 306 7.69 -11.65 22.00
N VAL A 307 7.36 -12.03 23.23
CA VAL A 307 7.07 -11.13 24.36
C VAL A 307 8.26 -11.17 25.32
N LEU A 308 8.85 -9.99 25.53
CA LEU A 308 10.08 -9.75 26.29
C LEU A 308 9.79 -8.75 27.41
N GLU A 309 10.68 -8.70 28.41
CA GLU A 309 10.54 -7.80 29.57
C GLU A 309 11.36 -6.52 29.44
N GLY A 310 10.91 -5.45 30.11
CA GLY A 310 11.59 -4.15 30.12
C GLY A 310 11.29 -3.31 28.87
N CYS A 311 10.12 -3.52 28.25
CA CYS A 311 9.82 -2.99 26.92
C CYS A 311 9.61 -1.46 26.87
N TYR A 312 9.05 -0.85 27.91
CA TYR A 312 8.91 0.61 27.96
C TYR A 312 9.19 1.08 29.38
N TYR A 313 9.54 2.37 29.52
CA TYR A 313 9.78 2.99 30.83
C TYR A 313 8.49 3.25 31.64
N GLN A 314 7.34 2.77 31.15
CA GLN A 314 6.00 2.86 31.73
C GLN A 314 5.25 1.55 31.43
N ASP A 315 4.53 1.02 32.43
CA ASP A 315 4.01 -0.36 32.53
C ASP A 315 2.85 -0.74 31.57
N CYS A 316 2.85 -0.31 30.30
CA CYS A 316 1.69 -0.48 29.40
C CYS A 316 2.01 -1.01 27.98
N GLY A 317 3.24 -1.42 27.69
CA GLY A 317 3.70 -1.58 26.30
C GLY A 317 3.31 -2.86 25.54
N TRP A 318 3.51 -4.04 26.12
CA TRP A 318 3.43 -5.30 25.37
C TRP A 318 1.98 -5.74 25.08
N ALA A 319 1.05 -5.47 26.00
CA ALA A 319 -0.36 -5.83 25.90
C ALA A 319 -1.18 -4.85 25.03
N ALA A 320 -0.67 -3.64 24.76
CA ALA A 320 -1.35 -2.62 23.98
C ALA A 320 -1.62 -3.10 22.54
N TYR A 321 -2.84 -3.59 22.30
CA TYR A 321 -3.21 -4.21 21.03
C TYR A 321 -3.14 -3.25 19.84
N GLY A 322 -3.29 -1.94 20.07
CA GLY A 322 -3.08 -0.91 19.06
C GLY A 322 -1.65 -0.92 18.48
N VAL A 323 -0.64 -1.22 19.31
CA VAL A 323 0.76 -1.39 18.87
C VAL A 323 0.92 -2.70 18.11
N GLN A 324 0.35 -3.80 18.61
CA GLN A 324 0.41 -5.10 17.94
C GLN A 324 -0.21 -5.04 16.52
N MET A 325 -1.29 -4.27 16.35
CA MET A 325 -1.91 -4.04 15.03
C MET A 325 -1.17 -3.06 14.13
N HIS A 326 -0.35 -2.16 14.70
CA HIS A 326 0.58 -1.33 13.94
C HIS A 326 1.64 -2.21 13.28
N GLU A 327 2.35 -3.01 14.08
CA GLU A 327 3.43 -3.88 13.60
C GLU A 327 2.92 -4.93 12.60
N ILE A 328 1.79 -5.59 12.88
CA ILE A 328 1.17 -6.51 11.92
C ILE A 328 0.62 -5.78 10.69
N GLY A 329 0.29 -4.49 10.81
CA GLY A 329 -0.04 -3.61 9.68
C GLY A 329 1.08 -3.55 8.63
N HIS A 330 2.35 -3.59 9.04
CA HIS A 330 3.47 -3.73 8.09
C HIS A 330 3.45 -5.06 7.35
N ASN A 331 3.02 -6.15 7.99
CA ASN A 331 2.81 -7.45 7.32
C ASN A 331 1.56 -7.46 6.40
N LEU A 332 0.69 -6.45 6.52
CA LEU A 332 -0.39 -6.14 5.58
C LEU A 332 0.02 -5.08 4.55
N ASN A 333 1.32 -4.89 4.30
CA ASN A 333 1.88 -3.95 3.32
C ASN A 333 1.54 -2.46 3.61
N LEU A 334 1.21 -2.11 4.85
CA LEU A 334 0.86 -0.76 5.25
C LEU A 334 2.09 -0.04 5.85
N ALA A 335 2.47 1.10 5.28
CA ALA A 335 3.49 1.98 5.85
C ALA A 335 2.92 2.93 6.92
N HIS A 336 3.81 3.63 7.63
CA HIS A 336 3.45 4.65 8.62
C HIS A 336 2.48 5.72 8.09
N SER A 337 1.84 6.43 9.01
CA SER A 337 1.02 7.61 8.76
C SER A 337 1.50 8.79 9.60
N GLY A 338 1.68 9.94 8.95
CA GLY A 338 2.09 11.19 9.57
C GLY A 338 0.97 12.21 9.61
N GLY A 339 1.05 13.14 10.55
CA GLY A 339 0.08 14.19 10.76
C GLY A 339 0.23 15.36 9.78
N ILE A 340 -0.49 16.44 10.07
CA ILE A 340 -0.48 17.71 9.30
C ILE A 340 0.90 18.40 9.35
N ASP A 341 1.68 18.15 10.39
CA ASP A 341 3.08 18.57 10.56
C ASP A 341 4.09 17.78 9.70
N LYS A 342 3.61 16.77 8.97
CA LYS A 342 4.38 15.83 8.14
C LYS A 342 5.44 15.01 8.89
N GLN A 343 5.39 14.97 10.22
CA GLN A 343 6.24 14.07 10.99
C GLN A 343 5.77 12.62 10.80
N THR A 344 6.69 11.66 10.89
CA THR A 344 6.30 10.25 10.94
C THR A 344 5.55 10.00 12.25
N TYR A 345 4.57 9.09 12.22
CA TYR A 345 3.67 8.73 13.32
C TYR A 345 2.67 9.80 13.81
N SER A 346 2.82 11.10 13.57
CA SER A 346 1.93 12.14 14.13
C SER A 346 0.45 12.14 13.63
N ASP A 347 0.01 11.10 12.91
CA ASP A 347 -1.39 10.84 12.57
C ASP A 347 -2.09 10.08 13.71
N HIS A 348 -3.01 10.74 14.42
CA HIS A 348 -3.85 10.11 15.44
C HIS A 348 -5.24 9.74 14.90
N THR A 349 -5.43 9.70 13.58
CA THR A 349 -6.68 9.22 12.94
C THR A 349 -6.67 7.73 12.65
N CYS A 350 -5.53 7.03 12.78
CA CYS A 350 -5.44 5.61 12.51
C CYS A 350 -4.30 4.87 13.21
N LEU A 351 -4.38 3.54 13.22
CA LEU A 351 -3.38 2.66 13.84
C LEU A 351 -1.96 2.80 13.28
N MET A 352 -1.79 3.11 11.98
CA MET A 352 -0.46 3.23 11.36
C MET A 352 0.24 4.55 11.67
N GLY A 353 -0.39 5.47 12.40
CA GLY A 353 0.27 6.66 12.94
C GLY A 353 0.65 6.44 14.39
N ASN A 354 0.09 7.24 15.29
CA ASN A 354 0.35 7.18 16.73
C ASN A 354 -0.94 6.69 17.43
N PRO A 355 -1.14 5.36 17.52
CA PRO A 355 -2.30 4.78 18.18
C PRO A 355 -2.30 5.07 19.69
N LEU A 356 -3.40 4.74 20.35
CA LEU A 356 -3.46 4.82 21.80
C LEU A 356 -2.66 3.68 22.43
N TYR A 357 -1.70 4.03 23.30
CA TYR A 357 -0.97 3.07 24.12
C TYR A 357 -1.77 2.72 25.37
N SER A 358 -2.77 1.87 25.20
CA SER A 358 -3.54 1.31 26.31
C SER A 358 -3.92 -0.13 26.02
N ASP A 359 -4.06 -0.89 27.11
CA ASP A 359 -4.43 -2.30 27.12
C ASP A 359 -5.90 -2.50 26.72
N ASP A 360 -6.82 -1.65 27.21
CA ASP A 360 -8.26 -1.79 26.96
C ASP A 360 -8.85 -0.72 26.01
N VAL A 361 -8.03 0.26 25.57
CA VAL A 361 -8.46 1.47 24.84
C VAL A 361 -7.57 1.77 23.62
N ALA A 362 -7.93 1.22 22.47
CA ALA A 362 -7.32 1.50 21.16
C ALA A 362 -8.22 1.08 19.97
N LYS A 363 -9.55 1.15 20.11
CA LYS A 363 -10.51 0.82 19.04
C LYS A 363 -10.45 1.85 17.91
N MET A 364 -9.54 1.60 16.98
CA MET A 364 -9.27 2.34 15.76
C MET A 364 -8.94 1.37 14.63
N CYS A 365 -9.23 1.73 13.38
CA CYS A 365 -8.78 1.02 12.19
C CYS A 365 -7.76 1.86 11.40
N TYR A 366 -7.53 1.51 10.12
CA TYR A 366 -6.61 2.21 9.24
C TYR A 366 -7.27 3.37 8.47
N ASN A 367 -6.52 4.44 8.17
CA ASN A 367 -7.04 5.63 7.50
C ASN A 367 -7.55 5.35 6.06
N PRO A 368 -8.25 6.29 5.40
CA PRO A 368 -8.82 6.06 4.07
C PRO A 368 -7.83 5.62 2.98
N ALA A 369 -6.56 6.05 3.04
CA ALA A 369 -5.55 5.63 2.07
C ALA A 369 -5.19 4.15 2.22
N LYS A 370 -5.00 3.70 3.47
CA LYS A 370 -4.71 2.30 3.79
C LYS A 370 -5.94 1.40 3.60
N SER A 371 -7.14 1.89 3.91
CA SER A 371 -8.40 1.20 3.63
C SER A 371 -8.66 1.03 2.12
N PHE A 372 -8.31 2.03 1.30
CA PHE A 372 -8.31 1.90 -0.16
C PHE A 372 -7.33 0.82 -0.63
N GLN A 373 -6.10 0.81 -0.09
CA GLN A 373 -5.06 -0.16 -0.43
C GLN A 373 -5.50 -1.61 -0.13
N LEU A 374 -6.09 -1.86 1.05
CA LEU A 374 -6.65 -3.16 1.40
C LEU A 374 -7.78 -3.58 0.46
N ALA A 375 -8.74 -2.67 0.19
CA ALA A 375 -9.83 -2.93 -0.75
C ALA A 375 -9.29 -3.33 -2.14
N LYS A 376 -8.28 -2.62 -2.66
CA LYS A 376 -7.66 -2.92 -3.96
C LYS A 376 -6.72 -4.13 -3.98
N ALA A 377 -6.27 -4.61 -2.82
CA ALA A 377 -5.67 -5.95 -2.70
C ALA A 377 -6.70 -7.09 -2.81
N GLY A 378 -7.99 -6.73 -2.85
CA GLY A 378 -9.14 -7.63 -2.81
C GLY A 378 -9.41 -8.13 -1.40
N ALA A 379 -9.29 -7.26 -0.39
CA ALA A 379 -9.31 -7.61 1.03
C ALA A 379 -10.09 -6.62 1.91
N TRP A 380 -10.74 -7.15 2.96
CA TRP A 380 -11.52 -6.44 4.00
C TRP A 380 -12.77 -5.74 3.46
N TYR A 381 -12.62 -4.86 2.48
CA TYR A 381 -13.69 -4.07 1.87
C TYR A 381 -13.86 -4.43 0.38
N SER A 382 -15.05 -4.24 -0.18
CA SER A 382 -15.25 -4.38 -1.64
C SER A 382 -14.53 -3.28 -2.39
N GLU A 383 -13.94 -3.63 -3.54
CA GLU A 383 -13.30 -2.67 -4.44
C GLU A 383 -14.25 -1.55 -4.90
N ASP A 384 -15.56 -1.82 -4.93
CA ASP A 384 -16.62 -0.86 -5.29
C ASP A 384 -16.81 0.27 -4.27
N HIS A 385 -16.42 0.06 -3.00
CA HIS A 385 -16.46 1.09 -1.96
C HIS A 385 -15.16 1.90 -1.85
N ALA A 386 -14.14 1.54 -2.64
CA ALA A 386 -12.86 2.22 -2.77
C ALA A 386 -12.73 2.81 -4.18
N ILE A 387 -13.40 3.93 -4.44
CA ILE A 387 -13.52 4.48 -5.79
C ILE A 387 -12.35 5.40 -6.14
N SER A 388 -12.00 5.47 -7.42
CA SER A 388 -11.06 6.46 -7.96
C SER A 388 -11.83 7.55 -8.71
N TRP A 389 -11.43 8.81 -8.53
CA TRP A 389 -11.96 9.95 -9.25
C TRP A 389 -10.82 10.75 -9.89
N ASP A 390 -10.89 10.90 -11.21
CA ASP A 390 -9.98 11.76 -11.98
C ASP A 390 -10.65 13.10 -12.26
N SER A 391 -9.97 14.20 -11.94
CA SER A 391 -10.45 15.55 -12.19
C SER A 391 -10.42 15.95 -13.67
N GLY A 392 -9.70 15.23 -14.53
CA GLY A 392 -9.21 15.74 -15.81
C GLY A 392 -8.10 16.76 -15.63
N LYS A 393 -7.74 17.48 -16.70
CA LYS A 393 -6.68 18.50 -16.74
C LYS A 393 -7.18 19.94 -16.96
N SER A 394 -8.43 20.11 -17.42
CA SER A 394 -8.97 21.37 -17.95
C SER A 394 -9.93 22.15 -17.04
N GLY A 395 -10.27 21.62 -15.86
CA GLY A 395 -11.34 22.15 -15.00
C GLY A 395 -12.74 21.77 -15.50
N GLY A 396 -13.75 22.07 -14.68
CA GLY A 396 -15.18 21.89 -14.97
C GLY A 396 -15.79 20.58 -14.46
N SER A 397 -14.99 19.66 -13.91
CA SER A 397 -15.47 18.40 -13.33
C SER A 397 -15.86 18.54 -11.86
N SER A 398 -16.80 17.72 -11.41
CA SER A 398 -17.12 17.53 -10.00
C SER A 398 -17.68 16.15 -9.71
N TRP A 399 -17.64 15.76 -8.45
CA TRP A 399 -18.33 14.62 -7.86
C TRP A 399 -19.07 15.10 -6.62
N ALA A 400 -20.28 14.60 -6.38
CA ALA A 400 -21.00 14.84 -5.14
C ALA A 400 -21.73 13.58 -4.73
N GLY A 401 -21.66 13.23 -3.46
CA GLY A 401 -22.18 11.97 -2.97
C GLY A 401 -21.97 11.80 -1.47
N ARG A 402 -22.62 10.78 -0.92
CA ARG A 402 -22.42 10.34 0.46
C ARG A 402 -21.23 9.41 0.52
N ILE A 403 -20.41 9.59 1.55
CA ILE A 403 -19.39 8.63 1.99
C ILE A 403 -19.71 8.22 3.43
N ILE A 404 -19.32 7.00 3.80
CA ILE A 404 -19.51 6.46 5.16
C ILE A 404 -18.16 6.15 5.80
N GLY A 405 -18.14 5.93 7.12
CA GLY A 405 -16.95 5.47 7.80
C GLY A 405 -16.71 3.99 7.58
N ALA A 406 -15.44 3.57 7.62
CA ALA A 406 -15.08 2.14 7.57
C ALA A 406 -15.69 1.35 8.76
N ALA A 407 -15.99 2.02 9.88
CA ALA A 407 -16.56 1.43 11.09
C ALA A 407 -18.00 0.92 10.98
N GLU A 408 -18.77 1.35 9.96
CA GLU A 408 -20.14 0.90 9.67
C GLU A 408 -20.24 0.29 8.26
N TYR A 409 -19.16 -0.35 7.80
CA TYR A 409 -19.08 -0.95 6.47
C TYR A 409 -20.08 -2.11 6.26
N ASP A 410 -20.36 -2.91 7.28
CA ASP A 410 -21.30 -4.04 7.24
C ASP A 410 -22.76 -3.62 7.03
N VAL A 411 -23.15 -2.44 7.52
CA VAL A 411 -24.50 -1.88 7.36
C VAL A 411 -24.65 -1.02 6.09
N ASN A 412 -23.65 -1.00 5.20
CA ASN A 412 -23.62 -0.21 3.95
C ASN A 412 -24.53 -0.76 2.82
N SER A 413 -25.81 -0.94 3.09
CA SER A 413 -26.80 -1.44 2.12
C SER A 413 -26.99 -0.58 0.86
N ALA A 414 -26.55 0.67 0.89
CA ALA A 414 -26.64 1.63 -0.23
C ALA A 414 -25.34 1.74 -1.05
N SER A 415 -24.33 0.92 -0.75
CA SER A 415 -23.05 0.84 -1.44
C SER A 415 -22.25 2.15 -1.53
N PHE A 416 -22.34 3.01 -0.50
CA PHE A 416 -21.57 4.26 -0.47
C PHE A 416 -20.05 4.00 -0.37
N PRO A 417 -19.19 4.88 -0.90
CA PRO A 417 -17.74 4.73 -0.72
C PRO A 417 -17.30 4.93 0.73
N ILE A 418 -16.31 4.15 1.17
CA ILE A 418 -15.53 4.37 2.40
C ILE A 418 -14.28 5.22 2.13
N ALA A 419 -13.75 5.15 0.91
CA ALA A 419 -12.57 5.90 0.48
C ALA A 419 -12.71 6.33 -0.98
N ILE A 420 -12.33 7.58 -1.26
CA ILE A 420 -12.28 8.16 -2.61
C ILE A 420 -10.85 8.59 -2.88
N LYS A 421 -10.19 7.92 -3.83
CA LYS A 421 -8.88 8.32 -4.35
C LYS A 421 -9.05 9.44 -5.37
N LEU A 422 -8.51 10.62 -5.10
CA LEU A 422 -8.41 11.74 -6.03
C LEU A 422 -7.06 11.66 -6.74
N ILE A 423 -7.08 11.37 -8.05
CA ILE A 423 -5.86 11.18 -8.82
C ILE A 423 -5.18 12.55 -9.02
N THR A 424 -3.97 12.74 -8.51
CA THR A 424 -3.21 14.00 -8.66
C THR A 424 -2.48 14.09 -9.99
N GLY A 425 -2.21 12.95 -10.65
CA GLY A 425 -1.31 12.88 -11.81
C GLY A 425 0.18 12.94 -11.45
N SER A 426 0.53 12.69 -10.18
CA SER A 426 1.90 12.52 -9.68
C SER A 426 2.07 11.12 -9.07
N SER A 427 3.22 10.85 -8.44
CA SER A 427 3.46 9.60 -7.68
C SER A 427 2.70 9.51 -6.35
N ARG A 428 2.06 10.60 -5.91
CA ARG A 428 1.30 10.68 -4.65
C ARG A 428 -0.13 11.12 -4.91
N ASP A 429 -1.11 10.40 -4.38
CA ASP A 429 -2.53 10.70 -4.57
C ASP A 429 -3.20 11.12 -3.26
N LEU A 430 -4.35 11.79 -3.35
CA LEU A 430 -5.17 12.15 -2.18
C LEU A 430 -6.27 11.12 -1.96
N PHE A 431 -6.61 10.84 -0.71
CA PHE A 431 -7.61 9.88 -0.29
C PHE A 431 -8.56 10.55 0.69
N VAL A 432 -9.84 10.65 0.32
CA VAL A 432 -10.90 11.25 1.13
C VAL A 432 -11.73 10.15 1.75
N GLY A 433 -12.00 10.23 3.05
CA GLY A 433 -12.91 9.32 3.75
C GLY A 433 -13.47 9.96 5.01
N PHE A 434 -14.53 9.36 5.56
CA PHE A 434 -15.21 9.87 6.75
C PHE A 434 -14.67 9.15 8.00
N ASN A 435 -13.98 9.86 8.89
CA ASN A 435 -13.45 9.28 10.11
C ASN A 435 -14.51 9.33 11.22
N GLN A 436 -15.48 8.44 11.09
CA GLN A 436 -16.61 8.31 12.01
C GLN A 436 -16.15 7.84 13.40
N ARG A 437 -16.71 8.45 14.45
CA ARG A 437 -16.35 8.17 15.85
C ARG A 437 -17.42 7.31 16.55
N ALA A 438 -17.02 6.71 17.68
CA ALA A 438 -17.91 6.22 18.73
C ALA A 438 -18.86 5.08 18.34
N VAL A 439 -18.61 4.43 17.20
CA VAL A 439 -19.32 3.22 16.73
C VAL A 439 -18.33 2.15 16.29
N GLY A 440 -18.69 0.89 16.53
CA GLY A 440 -17.96 -0.28 16.06
C GLY A 440 -16.44 -0.23 16.37
N PRO A 441 -15.58 -0.56 15.38
CA PRO A 441 -14.14 -0.65 15.60
C PRO A 441 -13.39 0.69 15.64
N ASN A 442 -14.04 1.84 15.44
CA ASN A 442 -13.43 3.18 15.59
C ASN A 442 -13.87 3.92 16.87
N ALA A 443 -14.37 3.19 17.88
CA ALA A 443 -14.97 3.79 19.07
C ALA A 443 -14.03 4.76 19.83
N ASP A 444 -12.72 4.48 19.85
CA ASP A 444 -11.72 5.23 20.65
C ASP A 444 -10.94 6.26 19.82
N ASN A 445 -11.31 6.50 18.56
CA ASN A 445 -10.65 7.47 17.69
C ASN A 445 -10.58 8.88 18.34
N GLN A 446 -9.37 9.45 18.41
CA GLN A 446 -9.12 10.73 19.09
C GLN A 446 -8.93 11.94 18.16
N GLN A 447 -8.53 11.76 16.90
CA GLN A 447 -8.36 12.88 15.95
C GLN A 447 -9.35 12.79 14.79
N ALA A 448 -9.82 13.95 14.30
CA ALA A 448 -10.75 14.06 13.17
C ALA A 448 -12.07 13.28 13.36
N SER A 449 -12.49 13.08 14.61
CA SER A 449 -13.73 12.40 14.96
C SER A 449 -14.95 13.07 14.35
N ASP A 450 -15.78 12.29 13.65
CA ASP A 450 -16.97 12.74 12.94
C ASP A 450 -16.65 13.85 11.92
N GLN A 451 -15.48 13.77 11.29
CA GLN A 451 -15.00 14.67 10.25
C GLN A 451 -14.53 13.90 9.02
N VAL A 452 -14.48 14.59 7.88
CA VAL A 452 -13.88 14.06 6.66
C VAL A 452 -12.38 14.32 6.68
N THR A 453 -11.59 13.25 6.63
CA THR A 453 -10.13 13.30 6.55
C THR A 453 -9.69 13.27 5.08
N ILE A 454 -8.68 14.08 4.75
CA ILE A 454 -7.98 14.03 3.47
C ILE A 454 -6.54 13.60 3.74
N ILE A 455 -6.14 12.45 3.20
CA ILE A 455 -4.83 11.83 3.37
C ILE A 455 -4.05 11.87 2.06
N GLU A 456 -2.79 12.29 2.06
CA GLU A 456 -1.88 12.16 0.92
C GLU A 456 -1.04 10.89 1.09
N ALA A 457 -1.13 9.94 0.16
CA ALA A 457 -0.30 8.72 0.17
C ALA A 457 0.38 8.52 -1.20
N GLY A 458 0.94 7.35 -1.46
CA GLY A 458 1.35 6.95 -2.81
C GLY A 458 0.15 6.73 -3.74
N ASN A 459 0.31 5.85 -4.72
CA ASN A 459 -0.77 5.48 -5.65
C ASN A 459 -1.93 4.68 -5.02
N GLY A 460 -1.83 4.27 -3.75
CA GLY A 460 -2.84 3.47 -3.05
C GLY A 460 -2.77 1.97 -3.35
N TYR A 461 -1.67 1.48 -3.92
CA TYR A 461 -1.39 0.06 -4.13
C TYR A 461 -0.08 -0.37 -3.44
N ASP A 462 0.95 0.47 -3.55
CA ASP A 462 2.30 0.19 -3.06
C ASP A 462 2.50 0.58 -1.59
N TYR A 463 3.58 0.07 -0.96
CA TYR A 463 4.01 0.44 0.38
C TYR A 463 4.39 1.93 0.41
N ALA A 464 3.50 2.80 0.93
CA ALA A 464 3.72 4.23 0.90
C ALA A 464 3.27 4.93 2.19
N GLN A 465 4.17 5.73 2.77
CA GLN A 465 3.86 6.58 3.92
C GLN A 465 2.74 7.57 3.56
N SER A 466 1.72 7.65 4.41
CA SER A 466 0.60 8.58 4.27
C SER A 466 0.78 9.81 5.16
N TYR A 467 0.21 10.95 4.77
CA TYR A 467 0.19 12.18 5.56
C TYR A 467 -1.21 12.81 5.60
N LEU A 468 -1.74 13.08 6.78
CA LEU A 468 -2.99 13.82 6.97
C LEU A 468 -2.82 15.26 6.46
N GLN A 469 -3.58 15.64 5.43
CA GLN A 469 -3.54 16.99 4.84
C GLN A 469 -4.57 17.93 5.46
N ALA A 470 -5.77 17.41 5.74
CA ALA A 470 -6.89 18.19 6.25
C ALA A 470 -7.91 17.31 6.98
N THR A 471 -8.64 17.95 7.88
CA THR A 471 -9.75 17.42 8.66
C THR A 471 -10.91 18.40 8.54
N LEU A 472 -12.08 17.95 8.07
CA LEU A 472 -13.18 18.83 7.67
C LEU A 472 -14.48 18.47 8.39
N ALA A 473 -14.99 19.40 9.19
CA ALA A 473 -16.33 19.36 9.75
C ALA A 473 -17.39 19.83 8.74
N SER A 474 -18.67 19.63 9.05
CA SER A 474 -19.79 20.09 8.21
C SER A 474 -19.70 21.60 7.92
N GLY A 475 -19.85 21.97 6.64
CA GLY A 475 -19.72 23.34 6.14
C GLY A 475 -18.29 23.78 5.79
N GLN A 476 -17.26 22.99 6.13
CA GLN A 476 -15.86 23.32 5.83
C GLN A 476 -15.46 22.90 4.41
N THR A 477 -14.41 23.53 3.88
CA THR A 477 -13.86 23.24 2.55
C THR A 477 -12.33 23.28 2.58
N GLN A 478 -11.68 22.22 2.10
CA GLN A 478 -10.26 22.26 1.76
C GLN A 478 -10.09 22.69 0.29
N SER A 479 -9.08 23.51 0.01
CA SER A 479 -8.71 23.93 -1.35
C SER A 479 -7.26 23.57 -1.64
N PHE A 480 -7.03 22.93 -2.79
CA PHE A 480 -5.72 22.63 -3.34
C PHE A 480 -5.50 23.52 -4.58
N PRO A 481 -4.80 24.66 -4.44
CA PRO A 481 -4.58 25.60 -5.54
C PRO A 481 -3.65 25.01 -6.60
N ASN A 482 -3.81 25.48 -7.85
CA ASN A 482 -3.00 25.05 -9.00
C ASN A 482 -2.94 23.51 -9.17
N TRP A 483 -4.07 22.84 -8.97
CA TRP A 483 -4.21 21.40 -9.12
C TRP A 483 -3.78 20.95 -10.51
N ARG A 484 -2.91 19.93 -10.59
CA ARG A 484 -2.31 19.45 -11.86
C ARG A 484 -1.59 20.52 -12.70
N GLY A 485 -1.16 21.63 -12.10
CA GLY A 485 -0.50 22.74 -12.82
C GLY A 485 -1.44 23.55 -13.73
N SER A 486 -2.77 23.41 -13.54
CA SER A 486 -3.81 23.98 -14.41
C SER A 486 -4.18 25.44 -14.12
N ASN A 487 -3.58 26.07 -13.09
CA ASN A 487 -4.04 27.31 -12.44
C ASN A 487 -5.46 27.27 -11.86
N HIS A 488 -6.14 26.11 -11.88
CA HIS A 488 -7.42 25.89 -11.23
C HIS A 488 -7.25 25.20 -9.87
N ALA A 489 -8.12 25.53 -8.91
CA ALA A 489 -8.15 24.85 -7.62
C ALA A 489 -8.99 23.58 -7.70
N LEU A 490 -8.59 22.54 -6.97
CA LEU A 490 -9.49 21.46 -6.55
C LEU A 490 -10.02 21.79 -5.16
N THR A 491 -11.34 21.69 -4.96
CA THR A 491 -11.98 21.89 -3.66
C THR A 491 -12.68 20.63 -3.20
N VAL A 492 -12.57 20.33 -1.90
CA VAL A 492 -13.32 19.27 -1.22
C VAL A 492 -14.14 19.95 -0.12
N THR A 493 -15.45 20.03 -0.33
CA THR A 493 -16.43 20.66 0.57
C THR A 493 -17.24 19.59 1.27
N VAL A 494 -17.38 19.69 2.59
CA VAL A 494 -18.33 18.88 3.35
C VAL A 494 -19.63 19.66 3.49
N ASN A 495 -20.70 19.22 2.83
CA ASN A 495 -21.98 19.93 2.85
C ASN A 495 -22.78 19.61 4.12
N GLU A 496 -22.74 18.35 4.54
CA GLU A 496 -23.52 17.79 5.66
C GLU A 496 -22.76 16.62 6.28
N ILE A 497 -22.84 16.46 7.61
CA ILE A 497 -22.49 15.23 8.32
C ILE A 497 -23.69 14.82 9.16
N ASN A 498 -24.08 13.55 9.10
CA ASN A 498 -25.21 13.00 9.85
C ASN A 498 -24.82 11.66 10.50
N THR A 499 -24.58 11.70 11.80
CA THR A 499 -24.26 10.55 12.67
C THR A 499 -25.45 10.07 13.50
N ALA A 500 -26.65 10.64 13.29
CA ALA A 500 -27.90 10.23 13.96
C ALA A 500 -28.64 9.10 13.22
N VAL A 501 -28.02 8.55 12.17
CA VAL A 501 -28.50 7.43 11.34
C VAL A 501 -27.39 6.40 11.21
N SER A 502 -27.74 5.16 10.86
CA SER A 502 -26.78 4.08 10.60
C SER A 502 -27.01 3.52 9.18
N PRO A 503 -25.98 3.45 8.31
CA PRO A 503 -24.66 4.03 8.51
C PRO A 503 -24.71 5.57 8.56
N GLY A 504 -23.92 6.15 9.46
CA GLY A 504 -23.64 7.57 9.51
C GLY A 504 -22.83 8.01 8.30
N TYR A 505 -23.13 9.19 7.76
CA TYR A 505 -22.55 9.64 6.49
C TYR A 505 -22.05 11.09 6.54
N ALA A 506 -21.09 11.39 5.67
CA ALA A 506 -20.78 12.74 5.23
C ALA A 506 -21.21 12.91 3.76
N TYR A 507 -22.00 13.95 3.47
CA TYR A 507 -22.31 14.34 2.09
C TYR A 507 -21.31 15.39 1.64
N ILE A 508 -20.43 15.00 0.71
CA ILE A 508 -19.33 15.86 0.24
C ILE A 508 -19.52 16.26 -1.22
N LYS A 509 -18.85 17.35 -1.62
CA LYS A 509 -18.67 17.76 -3.01
C LYS A 509 -17.19 17.97 -3.27
N ILE A 510 -16.70 17.30 -4.31
CA ILE A 510 -15.36 17.48 -4.88
C ILE A 510 -15.55 18.26 -6.19
N ALA A 511 -14.81 19.35 -6.41
CA ALA A 511 -14.95 20.17 -7.61
C ALA A 511 -13.61 20.74 -8.08
N PHE A 512 -13.31 20.60 -9.36
CA PHE A 512 -12.07 21.09 -9.98
C PHE A 512 -12.36 22.25 -10.94
N GLY A 513 -11.79 23.41 -10.65
CA GLY A 513 -11.93 24.62 -11.47
C GLY A 513 -13.35 25.18 -11.55
N PRO A 514 -13.55 26.22 -12.38
CA PRO A 514 -14.85 26.87 -12.53
C PRO A 514 -15.88 25.86 -13.04
N GLN A 515 -16.90 25.62 -12.22
CA GLN A 515 -18.00 24.73 -12.58
C GLN A 515 -18.91 25.45 -13.58
N PRO A 516 -19.44 24.76 -14.62
CA PRO A 516 -20.42 25.36 -15.52
C PRO A 516 -21.62 25.85 -14.70
N GLN A 517 -21.91 27.15 -14.75
CA GLN A 517 -23.12 27.68 -14.12
C GLN A 517 -24.34 27.03 -14.78
N PRO A 518 -25.34 26.57 -14.00
CA PRO A 518 -26.59 26.13 -14.57
C PRO A 518 -27.20 27.30 -15.36
N SER A 519 -27.40 27.11 -16.66
CA SER A 519 -27.91 28.18 -17.52
C SER A 519 -29.32 28.53 -17.07
N GLN A 520 -29.46 29.71 -16.44
CA GLN A 520 -30.77 30.28 -16.18
C GLN A 520 -31.42 30.59 -17.53
N LYS A 521 -32.28 29.66 -18.00
CA LYS A 521 -33.17 29.94 -19.13
C LYS A 521 -33.89 31.27 -18.83
N PRO A 522 -33.82 32.28 -19.72
CA PRO A 522 -34.44 33.56 -19.45
C PRO A 522 -35.93 33.38 -19.14
N ILE A 523 -36.34 33.78 -17.93
CA ILE A 523 -37.75 33.82 -17.56
C ILE A 523 -38.38 34.92 -18.40
N ARG A 524 -38.98 34.53 -19.53
CA ARG A 524 -39.74 35.42 -20.39
C ARG A 524 -40.93 35.94 -19.59
N GLN A 525 -40.86 37.18 -19.13
CA GLN A 525 -41.94 37.83 -18.40
C GLN A 525 -43.21 37.79 -19.24
N SER A 526 -44.18 36.96 -18.82
CA SER A 526 -45.51 36.95 -19.41
C SER A 526 -46.27 38.16 -18.90
N GLN A 527 -46.46 39.16 -19.76
CA GLN A 527 -47.42 40.24 -19.48
C GLN A 527 -48.83 39.64 -19.41
N SER A 528 -49.50 39.83 -18.28
CA SER A 528 -50.86 39.33 -18.02
C SER A 528 -51.90 40.01 -18.92
N PRO A 529 -52.66 39.28 -19.76
CA PRO A 529 -53.82 39.82 -20.45
C PRO A 529 -55.07 39.59 -19.59
N THR A 530 -55.68 40.67 -19.12
CA THR A 530 -56.94 40.61 -18.36
C THR A 530 -58.12 40.29 -19.28
N ARG A 531 -58.75 39.11 -19.16
CA ARG A 531 -60.18 38.94 -19.51
C ARG A 531 -60.83 37.72 -18.86
N LYS A 532 -61.97 37.94 -18.20
CA LYS A 532 -62.95 36.90 -17.86
C LYS A 532 -63.63 36.39 -19.14
N ILE A 533 -63.96 35.09 -19.18
CA ILE A 533 -65.26 34.56 -19.64
C ILE A 533 -65.44 33.13 -19.11
N THR A 534 -66.70 32.76 -18.86
CA THR A 534 -67.19 31.53 -18.23
C THR A 534 -67.35 30.35 -19.21
N GLY A 535 -67.12 29.12 -18.73
CA GLY A 535 -67.50 27.87 -19.43
C GLY A 535 -67.02 26.59 -18.70
N PRO A 536 -67.91 25.66 -18.30
CA PRO A 536 -67.54 24.35 -17.73
C PRO A 536 -67.21 23.30 -18.83
N PRO A 537 -66.70 22.09 -18.47
CA PRO A 537 -65.71 21.40 -19.31
C PRO A 537 -66.27 20.43 -20.35
N VAL A 538 -65.45 20.13 -21.36
CA VAL A 538 -65.61 18.97 -22.24
C VAL A 538 -64.37 18.07 -22.12
N LEU A 539 -64.59 16.78 -21.86
CA LEU A 539 -63.55 15.77 -21.74
C LEU A 539 -62.93 15.48 -23.12
N SER A 540 -61.60 15.61 -23.22
CA SER A 540 -60.81 15.02 -24.29
C SER A 540 -59.46 14.58 -23.71
N THR A 541 -59.34 13.29 -23.40
CA THR A 541 -58.10 12.70 -22.89
C THR A 541 -57.10 12.55 -24.03
N THR A 542 -56.09 13.41 -24.06
CA THR A 542 -54.97 13.39 -25.00
C THR A 542 -54.10 12.14 -24.82
N TYR A 543 -53.64 11.57 -25.93
CA TYR A 543 -52.56 10.59 -25.93
C TYR A 543 -51.28 11.22 -25.35
N MET A 544 -50.60 10.50 -24.45
CA MET A 544 -49.23 10.83 -24.07
C MET A 544 -48.25 10.39 -25.18
N PRO A 545 -47.38 11.28 -25.70
CA PRO A 545 -46.19 10.87 -26.40
C PRO A 545 -45.13 10.45 -25.37
N THR A 546 -44.80 9.17 -25.35
CA THR A 546 -43.69 8.64 -24.55
C THR A 546 -42.36 9.11 -25.15
N TYR A 547 -41.69 10.06 -24.51
CA TYR A 547 -40.27 10.30 -24.79
C TYR A 547 -39.44 9.26 -24.03
N LEU A 548 -39.05 8.19 -24.72
CA LEU A 548 -37.87 7.41 -24.31
C LEU A 548 -36.63 8.30 -24.48
N PRO A 549 -35.62 8.20 -23.58
CA PRO A 549 -34.30 8.74 -23.85
C PRO A 549 -33.65 7.94 -24.97
N THR A 550 -33.16 8.63 -26.00
CA THR A 550 -32.40 8.04 -27.10
C THR A 550 -31.07 7.49 -26.56
N SER A 551 -30.83 6.19 -26.71
CA SER A 551 -29.49 5.62 -26.53
C SER A 551 -28.55 6.15 -27.60
N SER A 552 -27.34 6.58 -27.23
CA SER A 552 -26.23 6.69 -28.17
C SER A 552 -25.96 5.30 -28.76
N GLU A 553 -26.06 5.15 -30.08
CA GLU A 553 -25.75 3.89 -30.74
C GLU A 553 -24.23 3.65 -30.69
N SER A 554 -23.82 2.59 -30.00
CA SER A 554 -22.43 2.14 -29.98
C SER A 554 -22.09 1.42 -31.28
N SER A 555 -21.11 1.91 -32.03
CA SER A 555 -20.63 1.33 -33.28
C SER A 555 -19.58 0.24 -33.05
N GLU A 556 -19.45 -0.69 -33.99
CA GLU A 556 -18.50 -1.81 -33.91
C GLU A 556 -17.86 -2.12 -35.28
N LEU A 557 -16.53 -2.02 -35.36
CA LEU A 557 -15.74 -2.42 -36.52
C LEU A 557 -15.12 -3.81 -36.31
N GLN A 558 -15.66 -4.81 -37.00
CA GLN A 558 -15.12 -6.18 -37.07
C GLN A 558 -14.01 -6.25 -38.13
N THR A 559 -12.88 -6.91 -37.83
CA THR A 559 -11.79 -7.03 -38.82
C THR A 559 -12.00 -8.19 -39.80
N SER A 560 -11.76 -7.96 -41.09
CA SER A 560 -11.92 -8.91 -42.20
C SER A 560 -11.03 -10.17 -42.11
N ASN A 561 -10.12 -10.24 -41.15
CA ASN A 561 -9.02 -11.20 -41.09
C ASN A 561 -9.20 -12.34 -40.06
N THR A 562 -10.35 -12.37 -39.38
CA THR A 562 -10.69 -13.32 -38.31
C THR A 562 -10.63 -14.81 -38.73
N GLY A 563 -10.89 -15.13 -40.00
CA GLY A 563 -10.85 -16.51 -40.52
C GLY A 563 -9.45 -17.13 -40.64
N ASN A 564 -8.37 -16.34 -40.59
CA ASN A 564 -7.00 -16.79 -40.89
C ASN A 564 -6.00 -16.66 -39.72
N LEU A 565 -6.49 -16.45 -38.50
CA LEU A 565 -5.66 -16.25 -37.30
C LEU A 565 -5.03 -17.59 -36.81
N ASN A 566 -3.71 -17.75 -36.92
CA ASN A 566 -3.06 -19.06 -36.66
C ASN A 566 -1.65 -19.01 -36.03
N LYS A 567 -1.27 -17.93 -35.33
CA LYS A 567 0.02 -17.84 -34.62
C LYS A 567 -0.14 -17.41 -33.15
N ALA A 568 0.74 -17.95 -32.32
CA ALA A 568 0.74 -17.74 -30.86
C ALA A 568 1.65 -16.56 -30.47
N ILE A 569 1.05 -15.37 -30.41
CA ILE A 569 1.69 -14.11 -30.04
C ILE A 569 1.08 -13.64 -28.71
N LYS A 570 1.82 -12.91 -27.87
CA LYS A 570 1.29 -12.44 -26.58
C LYS A 570 0.74 -11.03 -26.62
N GLY A 571 1.29 -10.14 -27.45
CA GLY A 571 0.71 -8.80 -27.62
C GLY A 571 0.88 -8.23 -29.01
N LEU A 572 0.08 -7.21 -29.32
CA LEU A 572 0.08 -6.47 -30.58
C LEU A 572 -0.01 -4.97 -30.29
N MET A 573 0.99 -4.20 -30.73
CA MET A 573 0.92 -2.74 -30.82
C MET A 573 0.38 -2.37 -32.20
N PHE A 574 -0.64 -1.53 -32.31
CA PHE A 574 -1.19 -1.09 -33.59
C PHE A 574 -1.78 0.31 -33.49
N THR A 575 -1.96 0.99 -34.63
CA THR A 575 -2.48 2.37 -34.66
C THR A 575 -3.91 2.40 -35.17
N VAL A 576 -4.73 3.27 -34.58
CA VAL A 576 -6.07 3.65 -35.06
C VAL A 576 -6.04 5.13 -35.43
N LYS A 577 -6.52 5.48 -36.63
CA LYS A 577 -6.76 6.87 -37.04
C LYS A 577 -8.25 7.14 -37.04
N ALA A 578 -8.67 8.25 -36.44
CA ALA A 578 -10.05 8.68 -36.48
C ALA A 578 -10.35 9.57 -37.70
N LYS A 579 -11.48 9.32 -38.36
CA LYS A 579 -12.07 10.16 -39.41
C LYS A 579 -13.09 11.13 -38.83
N GLN A 580 -13.77 10.74 -37.76
CA GLN A 580 -14.74 11.53 -37.00
C GLN A 580 -14.29 11.55 -35.52
N ASP A 581 -14.88 12.40 -34.68
CA ASP A 581 -14.60 12.34 -33.24
C ASP A 581 -15.20 11.03 -32.67
N VAL A 582 -14.35 10.19 -32.07
CA VAL A 582 -14.75 8.86 -31.55
C VAL A 582 -14.22 8.61 -30.15
N THR A 583 -14.96 7.84 -29.34
CA THR A 583 -14.46 7.25 -28.09
C THR A 583 -14.42 5.74 -28.23
N ILE A 584 -13.21 5.15 -28.22
CA ILE A 584 -13.05 3.69 -28.17
C ILE A 584 -13.43 3.20 -26.77
N ARG A 585 -14.36 2.23 -26.71
CA ARG A 585 -14.98 1.69 -25.48
C ARG A 585 -14.53 0.26 -25.13
N ALA A 586 -14.22 -0.53 -26.16
CA ALA A 586 -13.87 -1.95 -25.99
C ALA A 586 -13.09 -2.54 -27.18
N PHE A 587 -12.37 -3.62 -26.90
CA PHE A 587 -11.71 -4.51 -27.86
C PHE A 587 -12.18 -5.95 -27.69
N ASP A 588 -12.66 -6.59 -28.76
CA ASP A 588 -13.08 -7.99 -28.76
C ASP A 588 -11.93 -8.88 -29.27
N VAL A 589 -11.25 -9.63 -28.39
CA VAL A 589 -10.04 -10.39 -28.77
C VAL A 589 -10.27 -11.89 -28.94
N TYR A 590 -9.56 -12.49 -29.90
CA TYR A 590 -9.42 -13.94 -30.02
C TYR A 590 -8.22 -14.44 -29.21
N ALA A 591 -8.43 -15.30 -28.21
CA ALA A 591 -7.35 -15.87 -27.43
C ALA A 591 -6.93 -17.27 -27.94
N ARG A 592 -5.65 -17.59 -27.74
CA ARG A 592 -5.05 -18.88 -28.12
C ARG A 592 -5.60 -20.06 -27.30
N ARG A 593 -6.03 -19.82 -26.06
CA ARG A 593 -6.38 -20.85 -25.08
C ARG A 593 -7.61 -20.43 -24.26
N ILE A 594 -8.48 -21.39 -23.95
CA ILE A 594 -9.57 -21.18 -22.98
C ILE A 594 -8.98 -21.26 -21.57
N THR A 595 -8.61 -20.11 -21.01
CA THR A 595 -7.99 -20.02 -19.69
C THR A 595 -8.30 -18.67 -19.06
N LYS A 596 -8.23 -18.58 -17.72
CA LYS A 596 -8.01 -17.28 -17.08
C LYS A 596 -6.63 -16.77 -17.51
N SER A 597 -6.56 -15.50 -17.87
CA SER A 597 -5.35 -14.82 -18.34
C SER A 597 -5.37 -13.40 -17.82
N ALA A 598 -4.23 -12.89 -17.38
CA ALA A 598 -4.03 -11.45 -17.32
C ALA A 598 -4.09 -10.90 -18.75
N VAL A 599 -4.77 -9.77 -18.89
CA VAL A 599 -4.88 -8.99 -20.13
C VAL A 599 -4.76 -7.51 -19.76
N THR A 600 -3.95 -6.80 -20.54
CA THR A 600 -3.66 -5.37 -20.40
C THR A 600 -3.87 -4.69 -21.74
N ILE A 601 -4.40 -3.46 -21.70
CA ILE A 601 -4.56 -2.58 -22.84
C ILE A 601 -3.92 -1.25 -22.47
N TYR A 602 -2.95 -0.82 -23.26
CA TYR A 602 -2.36 0.51 -23.17
C TYR A 602 -2.77 1.35 -24.38
N SER A 603 -2.72 2.67 -24.24
CA SER A 603 -2.85 3.61 -25.36
C SER A 603 -1.71 4.63 -25.35
N HIS A 604 -1.38 5.18 -26.52
CA HIS A 604 -0.34 6.19 -26.71
C HIS A 604 -0.79 7.20 -27.78
N PRO A 605 -0.81 8.52 -27.52
CA PRO A 605 -1.17 9.52 -28.52
C PRO A 605 -0.25 9.52 -29.74
N GLY A 606 -0.81 9.60 -30.95
CA GLY A 606 -0.02 9.55 -32.18
C GLY A 606 0.33 8.12 -32.63
N THR A 607 1.38 8.01 -33.44
CA THR A 607 2.01 6.74 -33.82
C THR A 607 3.05 6.30 -32.79
N TYR A 608 3.24 5.00 -32.63
CA TYR A 608 4.26 4.43 -31.75
C TYR A 608 5.62 4.24 -32.44
N ASP A 609 6.71 4.36 -31.67
CA ASP A 609 8.04 3.83 -32.02
C ASP A 609 8.30 2.55 -31.21
N ILE A 610 9.23 1.71 -31.66
CA ILE A 610 9.56 0.40 -31.06
C ILE A 610 10.58 0.60 -29.90
N GLY A 611 10.29 1.57 -29.03
CA GLY A 611 10.98 1.80 -27.77
C GLY A 611 10.77 0.63 -26.79
N LYS A 612 11.77 0.39 -25.93
CA LYS A 612 11.69 -0.63 -24.87
C LYS A 612 11.17 0.01 -23.58
N ASP A 613 10.58 -0.82 -22.71
CA ASP A 613 10.07 -0.53 -21.35
C ASP A 613 8.62 -0.01 -21.21
N GLY A 614 8.03 0.58 -22.25
CA GLY A 614 6.65 1.06 -22.20
C GLY A 614 6.47 2.51 -21.72
N THR A 615 7.56 3.24 -21.49
CA THR A 615 7.53 4.69 -21.28
C THR A 615 6.73 5.39 -22.39
N GLY A 616 5.82 6.29 -22.00
CA GLY A 616 4.92 7.02 -22.91
C GLY A 616 3.58 6.33 -23.20
N TRP A 617 3.38 5.09 -22.76
CA TRP A 617 2.11 4.37 -22.91
C TRP A 617 1.27 4.42 -21.63
N ASP A 618 0.05 4.94 -21.73
CA ASP A 618 -0.91 4.98 -20.63
C ASP A 618 -1.65 3.63 -20.53
N LEU A 619 -1.66 2.99 -19.36
CA LEU A 619 -2.48 1.80 -19.11
C LEU A 619 -3.96 2.22 -19.02
N VAL A 620 -4.78 1.82 -19.99
CA VAL A 620 -6.20 2.20 -20.05
C VAL A 620 -7.15 1.13 -19.53
N TRP A 621 -6.72 -0.14 -19.52
CA TRP A 621 -7.54 -1.24 -19.00
C TRP A 621 -6.69 -2.46 -18.60
N GLN A 622 -7.05 -3.13 -17.51
CA GLN A 622 -6.42 -4.39 -17.09
C GLN A 622 -7.44 -5.29 -16.38
N ALA A 623 -7.43 -6.59 -16.70
CA ALA A 623 -8.23 -7.58 -15.97
C ALA A 623 -7.60 -8.99 -16.03
N THR A 624 -7.99 -9.85 -15.08
CA THR A 624 -7.79 -11.31 -15.19
C THR A 624 -9.09 -12.00 -15.58
N ILE A 625 -9.36 -12.07 -16.88
CA ILE A 625 -10.60 -12.60 -17.45
C ILE A 625 -10.43 -14.04 -17.97
N ARG A 626 -11.51 -14.84 -17.96
CA ARG A 626 -11.54 -16.15 -18.61
C ARG A 626 -11.76 -15.96 -20.12
N LEU A 627 -10.70 -16.11 -20.88
CA LEU A 627 -10.72 -15.93 -22.33
C LEU A 627 -11.36 -17.11 -23.04
N LYS A 628 -11.96 -16.82 -24.20
CA LYS A 628 -12.47 -17.80 -25.17
C LYS A 628 -11.46 -18.06 -26.28
N ASN A 629 -11.54 -19.25 -26.88
CA ASN A 629 -10.77 -19.67 -28.05
C ASN A 629 -11.77 -19.99 -29.17
N LYS A 630 -11.49 -19.53 -30.40
CA LYS A 630 -12.40 -19.55 -31.57
C LYS A 630 -13.66 -18.68 -31.47
N ASP A 631 -13.80 -17.90 -30.40
CA ASP A 631 -14.85 -16.91 -30.16
C ASP A 631 -14.19 -15.70 -29.47
N THR A 632 -14.78 -14.51 -29.59
CA THR A 632 -14.20 -13.29 -29.01
C THR A 632 -14.47 -13.18 -27.51
N THR A 633 -13.54 -12.53 -26.81
CA THR A 633 -13.76 -12.04 -25.45
C THR A 633 -13.74 -10.52 -25.47
N ASN A 634 -14.84 -9.90 -25.03
CA ASN A 634 -14.92 -8.46 -24.89
C ASN A 634 -14.02 -7.99 -23.75
N LEU A 635 -13.14 -7.03 -24.05
CA LEU A 635 -12.31 -6.28 -23.12
C LEU A 635 -12.83 -4.84 -23.18
N GLY A 636 -13.74 -4.48 -22.27
CA GLY A 636 -14.44 -3.18 -22.32
C GLY A 636 -14.58 -2.53 -20.95
N GLY A 637 -15.06 -1.29 -20.95
CA GLY A 637 -15.16 -0.47 -19.74
C GLY A 637 -13.97 0.48 -19.54
N PHE A 638 -13.41 0.98 -20.64
CA PHE A 638 -12.41 2.05 -20.68
C PHE A 638 -12.82 3.05 -21.77
N ASP A 639 -12.38 4.30 -21.64
CA ASP A 639 -12.72 5.36 -22.59
C ASP A 639 -11.44 5.98 -23.18
N VAL A 640 -11.23 5.84 -24.49
CA VAL A 640 -10.12 6.52 -25.20
C VAL A 640 -10.67 7.33 -26.36
N THR A 641 -10.76 8.65 -26.16
CA THR A 641 -11.24 9.60 -27.17
C THR A 641 -10.14 9.97 -28.17
N ILE A 642 -10.47 9.88 -29.46
CA ILE A 642 -9.61 10.23 -30.59
C ILE A 642 -10.36 11.26 -31.43
N ALA A 643 -9.82 12.47 -31.52
CA ALA A 643 -10.41 13.53 -32.35
C ALA A 643 -10.21 13.26 -33.85
N SER A 644 -11.12 13.76 -34.69
CA SER A 644 -11.09 13.65 -36.14
C SER A 644 -9.73 14.06 -36.70
N GLY A 645 -9.17 13.22 -37.57
CA GLY A 645 -7.85 13.40 -38.18
C GLY A 645 -6.68 12.91 -37.33
N MET A 646 -6.85 12.74 -36.01
CA MET A 646 -5.80 12.29 -35.10
C MET A 646 -5.63 10.77 -35.13
N THR A 647 -4.47 10.33 -34.62
CA THR A 647 -4.12 8.91 -34.44
C THR A 647 -3.90 8.61 -32.96
N GLN A 648 -4.30 7.42 -32.54
CA GLN A 648 -3.99 6.83 -31.24
C GLN A 648 -3.43 5.42 -31.47
N SER A 649 -2.33 5.10 -30.81
CA SER A 649 -1.75 3.77 -30.79
C SER A 649 -2.29 2.98 -29.60
N PHE A 650 -2.47 1.67 -29.76
CA PHE A 650 -2.92 0.75 -28.72
C PHE A 650 -1.97 -0.45 -28.61
N PHE A 651 -1.67 -0.88 -27.38
CA PHE A 651 -0.96 -2.13 -27.12
C PHE A 651 -1.85 -3.06 -26.31
N ILE A 652 -2.28 -4.15 -26.94
CA ILE A 652 -3.06 -5.19 -26.27
C ILE A 652 -2.11 -6.35 -25.96
N TYR A 653 -1.98 -6.73 -24.68
CA TYR A 653 -1.18 -7.87 -24.24
C TYR A 653 -2.04 -8.88 -23.48
N VAL A 654 -1.87 -10.16 -23.82
CA VAL A 654 -2.61 -11.31 -23.32
C VAL A 654 -1.60 -12.38 -22.90
N ASP A 655 -1.45 -12.62 -21.60
CA ASP A 655 -0.36 -13.48 -21.12
C ASP A 655 -0.48 -14.95 -21.61
N SER A 656 -1.69 -15.48 -21.74
CA SER A 656 -1.92 -16.83 -22.30
C SER A 656 -1.74 -16.92 -23.83
N GLY A 657 -1.58 -15.79 -24.50
CA GLY A 657 -1.46 -15.62 -25.95
C GLY A 657 -2.77 -15.24 -26.63
N MET A 658 -2.70 -14.25 -27.53
CA MET A 658 -3.74 -13.87 -28.48
C MET A 658 -3.49 -14.48 -29.86
N MET A 659 -4.50 -14.45 -30.73
CA MET A 659 -4.41 -14.87 -32.12
C MET A 659 -4.46 -13.64 -33.04
N ILE A 660 -3.46 -13.51 -33.92
CA ILE A 660 -3.39 -12.45 -34.94
C ILE A 660 -3.08 -13.06 -36.31
N LYS A 661 -3.33 -12.31 -37.40
CA LYS A 661 -2.83 -12.66 -38.74
C LYS A 661 -1.51 -11.95 -38.97
N THR A 662 -0.39 -12.68 -39.01
CA THR A 662 0.92 -12.07 -39.23
C THR A 662 1.10 -11.59 -40.66
N THR A 663 1.78 -10.47 -40.82
CA THR A 663 2.09 -9.82 -42.10
C THR A 663 3.60 -9.61 -42.26
N ALA A 664 4.02 -9.11 -43.42
CA ALA A 664 5.44 -8.94 -43.74
C ALA A 664 6.04 -7.65 -43.15
N ASN A 665 5.24 -6.58 -43.09
CA ASN A 665 5.61 -5.25 -42.59
C ASN A 665 4.57 -4.79 -41.56
N ALA A 666 4.83 -3.70 -40.82
CA ALA A 666 3.84 -3.00 -40.01
C ALA A 666 3.59 -1.59 -40.57
N GLY A 667 2.52 -0.93 -40.14
CA GLY A 667 2.23 0.48 -40.45
C GLY A 667 1.36 0.75 -41.68
N GLU A 668 0.92 -0.27 -42.42
CA GLU A 668 -0.03 -0.12 -43.54
C GLU A 668 -1.49 -0.14 -43.05
N PRO A 669 -2.43 0.62 -43.63
CA PRO A 669 -3.85 0.50 -43.30
C PRO A 669 -4.42 -0.83 -43.83
N PHE A 670 -5.10 -1.60 -42.98
CA PHE A 670 -5.66 -2.91 -43.37
C PHE A 670 -7.17 -3.05 -43.19
N GLU A 671 -7.81 -2.17 -42.42
CA GLU A 671 -9.26 -2.18 -42.20
C GLU A 671 -9.77 -0.76 -41.93
N GLN A 672 -10.99 -0.43 -42.34
CA GLN A 672 -11.61 0.88 -42.09
C GLN A 672 -13.13 0.88 -42.27
N ASP A 673 -13.79 1.84 -41.64
CA ASP A 673 -15.19 2.22 -41.87
C ASP A 673 -15.31 3.74 -42.11
N GLU A 674 -16.49 4.35 -41.88
CA GLU A 674 -16.70 5.80 -42.02
C GLU A 674 -16.12 6.62 -40.87
N ALA A 675 -15.74 6.01 -39.74
CA ALA A 675 -15.32 6.67 -38.51
C ALA A 675 -13.86 6.43 -38.15
N ILE A 676 -13.28 5.26 -38.46
CA ILE A 676 -11.89 4.89 -38.12
C ILE A 676 -11.14 4.13 -39.22
N ILE A 677 -9.80 4.11 -39.13
CA ILE A 677 -8.87 3.30 -39.92
C ILE A 677 -7.95 2.55 -38.96
N ILE A 678 -7.75 1.25 -39.16
CA ILE A 678 -6.85 0.40 -38.39
C ILE A 678 -5.60 0.05 -39.22
N TYR A 679 -4.43 0.24 -38.62
CA TYR A 679 -3.12 -0.01 -39.24
C TYR A 679 -2.48 -1.31 -38.74
N GLU A 680 -1.64 -1.93 -39.57
CA GLU A 680 -0.90 -3.14 -39.24
C GLU A 680 0.09 -2.90 -38.09
N GLY A 681 0.10 -3.83 -37.16
CA GLY A 681 0.80 -3.69 -35.89
C GLY A 681 2.10 -4.48 -35.76
N THR A 682 2.83 -4.20 -34.68
CA THR A 682 4.05 -4.92 -34.26
C THR A 682 3.70 -5.95 -33.20
N ALA A 683 4.16 -7.19 -33.38
CA ALA A 683 3.83 -8.34 -32.54
C ALA A 683 4.91 -8.66 -31.48
N PHE A 684 4.48 -9.02 -30.27
CA PHE A 684 5.34 -9.20 -29.09
C PHE A 684 5.15 -10.56 -28.40
N ARG A 685 6.22 -11.09 -27.80
CA ARG A 685 6.19 -12.29 -26.93
C ARG A 685 6.21 -12.02 -25.43
N ARG A 686 6.50 -10.78 -25.02
CA ARG A 686 6.40 -10.27 -23.65
C ARG A 686 5.86 -8.84 -23.72
N GLU A 687 5.32 -8.35 -22.62
CA GLU A 687 4.83 -6.98 -22.50
C GLU A 687 5.99 -5.99 -22.76
N PHE A 688 5.84 -5.10 -23.75
CA PHE A 688 6.87 -4.17 -24.26
C PHE A 688 8.22 -4.79 -24.69
N HIS A 689 8.32 -6.12 -24.78
CA HIS A 689 9.59 -6.83 -24.95
C HIS A 689 9.47 -8.01 -25.93
N ASN A 690 10.59 -8.36 -26.55
CA ASN A 690 10.69 -9.47 -27.52
C ASN A 690 9.72 -9.32 -28.70
N VAL A 691 9.98 -8.33 -29.56
CA VAL A 691 9.35 -8.19 -30.88
C VAL A 691 9.59 -9.45 -31.72
N VAL A 692 8.57 -9.92 -32.44
CA VAL A 692 8.63 -11.17 -33.22
C VAL A 692 8.05 -11.08 -34.63
N GLY A 693 7.81 -9.86 -35.13
CA GLY A 693 7.31 -9.57 -36.48
C GLY A 693 6.12 -8.62 -36.44
N SER A 694 5.33 -8.62 -37.51
CA SER A 694 4.16 -7.75 -37.68
C SER A 694 2.87 -8.55 -37.83
N GLY A 695 1.72 -7.90 -37.65
CA GLY A 695 0.43 -8.50 -37.95
C GLY A 695 -0.79 -7.60 -37.79
N GLN A 696 -1.90 -8.06 -38.35
CA GLN A 696 -3.21 -7.43 -38.33
C GLN A 696 -3.99 -7.85 -37.07
N TYR A 697 -4.66 -6.88 -36.43
CA TYR A 697 -5.51 -7.14 -35.28
C TYR A 697 -6.70 -8.04 -35.67
N GLY A 698 -6.86 -9.15 -34.95
CA GLY A 698 -7.96 -10.09 -35.12
C GLY A 698 -8.98 -9.89 -34.00
N GLY A 699 -10.15 -9.36 -34.33
CA GLY A 699 -11.13 -8.95 -33.33
C GLY A 699 -12.12 -7.91 -33.82
N ALA A 700 -12.72 -7.18 -32.89
CA ALA A 700 -13.54 -6.00 -33.17
C ALA A 700 -13.15 -4.82 -32.27
N ILE A 701 -13.34 -3.60 -32.77
CA ILE A 701 -13.19 -2.37 -32.02
C ILE A 701 -14.57 -1.75 -31.83
N LYS A 702 -14.98 -1.50 -30.58
CA LYS A 702 -16.27 -0.86 -30.27
C LYS A 702 -16.05 0.57 -29.84
N TYR A 703 -16.82 1.49 -30.40
CA TYR A 703 -16.63 2.92 -30.22
C TYR A 703 -17.95 3.68 -30.35
N ASP A 704 -18.04 4.82 -29.68
CA ASP A 704 -19.13 5.78 -29.86
C ASP A 704 -18.66 6.92 -30.77
N LEU A 705 -19.59 7.49 -31.55
CA LEU A 705 -19.41 8.78 -32.22
C LEU A 705 -19.76 9.91 -31.24
N LEU A 706 -19.02 11.03 -31.31
CA LEU A 706 -19.19 12.22 -30.46
C LEU A 706 -19.90 13.38 -31.18
#